data_AF-A0A7G5Z551-F1
#
_entry.id   AF-A0A7G5Z551-F1
#
_cell.length_a   1.000
_cell.length_b   1.000
_cell.length_c   1.000
_cell.angle_alpha   90.00
_cell.angle_beta   90.00
_cell.angle_gamma   90.00
#
_symmetry.space_group_name_H-M   'P 1'
#
loop_
_entity.id
_entity.type
_entity.pdbx_description
1 polymer ?
#
loop_
_entity_poly.entity_id
_entity_poly.type
_entity_poly.pdbx_seq_one_letter_code
_entity_poly.pdbx_strand_id
1 'polypeptide(L)'
;MATSTKPKSSRPWRRRLVRTLQVFGVLALLGLIALVIAVYVARAQLPSYDELKSSPNGQMIRVHAADGTVIVSLGPSYGEWLPYDKIPVVMRDAMVSVEDRRFRSHPGVDPIGVLRAVKLAFNNRGTDKRLQGASTITQQVARTIFLSNKYDFGRKIREAILALAIERKFTKDQILELYLNKVYFGGGAYGIDAASRRFFGHGADTLNLNEAAVVAGLVKAPSRYSPTADAEAAIGRAGVVIKLMQETGKITAAQAAQANPSSVTLAPEPKQNSVRYFTDWALPQLEVLIDETTRPLEVWTTLDLGMQRAADASVRANAPKNAQGALVSIDRDGAVRAMVGGTDYVSSNYNRATQAVRQPGSAFKLFVYLAALEAGHKPEDTLVDEPVTIKGWSPRNSSGANRGEMTLRTAFAYSVNTIAAKLGLEVGFGTIADMARRFGITTPVDTHPAMVLGTSDVRLIDMTRAFASVANKGVAVTPYGITKVTAQGVTIYAQEVDRSQVLVAPYVAAQMTDLLQTAVNTGTGKAAQIGRPVAGKTGTTTSNKDGWFVGFSSGLTTGVWMGRDDAKVVPGLQGGTAPARAFAGFMKIAVANRPVEQFDTQVTLPEWQLEPDEESYFGEADNSLFVDQDGNPIEPGAAVEPSEGDSQVDPDGQPVPPTSGANPRPQERLDQDWIDKVLDRNQAPPQRPNSAPGRPPATLPPETPRERPQETRPNQ
;
A
#
# COMPACT_ATOMS: atom_id res chain seq x y z
N MET A 1 -98.04 39.24 23.77
CA MET A 1 -96.88 39.23 22.86
C MET A 1 -95.86 40.24 23.35
N ALA A 2 -94.68 39.80 23.80
CA ALA A 2 -93.51 40.65 23.98
C ALA A 2 -92.27 39.77 23.74
N THR A 3 -91.49 40.15 22.74
CA THR A 3 -90.43 39.36 22.10
C THR A 3 -89.12 39.45 22.87
N SER A 4 -88.61 38.30 23.33
CA SER A 4 -87.29 38.13 23.94
C SER A 4 -86.21 38.09 22.85
N THR A 5 -85.32 39.08 22.82
CA THR A 5 -84.11 39.10 21.97
C THR A 5 -82.92 38.48 22.72
N LYS A 6 -82.48 37.29 22.29
CA LYS A 6 -81.23 36.66 22.74
C LYS A 6 -80.00 37.38 22.15
N PRO A 7 -78.91 37.59 22.90
CA PRO A 7 -77.68 38.19 22.37
C PRO A 7 -76.92 37.19 21.48
N LYS A 8 -76.42 37.69 20.35
CA LYS A 8 -75.57 36.97 19.37
C LYS A 8 -74.31 36.42 20.07
N SER A 9 -74.17 35.10 20.10
CA SER A 9 -72.98 34.41 20.60
C SER A 9 -71.72 34.84 19.84
N SER A 10 -70.71 35.32 20.56
CA SER A 10 -69.37 35.54 20.00
C SER A 10 -68.79 34.22 19.48
N ARG A 11 -68.50 34.18 18.17
CA ARG A 11 -68.01 33.03 17.43
C ARG A 11 -66.82 32.31 18.15
N PRO A 12 -66.96 31.04 18.59
CA PRO A 12 -66.00 30.33 19.46
C PRO A 12 -64.61 30.08 18.84
N TRP A 13 -64.46 30.13 17.52
CA TRP A 13 -63.17 29.95 16.84
C TRP A 13 -62.18 31.11 17.07
N ARG A 14 -62.65 32.36 17.23
CA ARG A 14 -61.76 33.51 17.51
C ARG A 14 -61.14 33.42 18.91
N ARG A 15 -61.89 32.95 19.91
CA ARG A 15 -61.36 32.71 21.27
C ARG A 15 -60.37 31.54 21.30
N ARG A 16 -60.60 30.49 20.49
CA ARG A 16 -59.64 29.39 20.31
C ARG A 16 -58.36 29.87 19.63
N LEU A 17 -58.45 30.65 18.55
CA LEU A 17 -57.29 31.20 17.85
C LEU A 17 -56.44 32.12 18.75
N VAL A 18 -57.07 33.01 19.54
CA VAL A 18 -56.35 33.88 20.48
C VAL A 18 -55.66 33.07 21.58
N ARG A 19 -56.33 32.06 22.17
CA ARG A 19 -55.69 31.18 23.15
C ARG A 19 -54.54 30.38 22.54
N THR A 20 -54.69 29.89 21.31
CA THR A 20 -53.62 29.20 20.59
C THR A 20 -52.42 30.13 20.37
N LEU A 21 -52.63 31.37 19.92
CA LEU A 21 -51.57 32.37 19.78
C LEU A 21 -50.90 32.74 21.11
N GLN A 22 -51.67 32.85 22.20
CA GLN A 22 -51.13 33.09 23.55
C GLN A 22 -50.26 31.91 24.03
N VAL A 23 -50.71 30.68 23.84
CA VAL A 23 -49.93 29.48 24.17
C VAL A 23 -48.65 29.42 23.33
N PHE A 24 -48.72 29.70 22.03
CA PHE A 24 -47.53 29.80 21.19
C PHE A 24 -46.59 30.92 21.63
N GLY A 25 -47.12 32.07 22.07
CA GLY A 25 -46.33 33.17 22.61
C GLY A 25 -45.59 32.80 23.89
N VAL A 26 -46.26 32.13 24.82
CA VAL A 26 -45.65 31.63 26.07
C VAL A 26 -44.59 30.58 25.77
N LEU A 27 -44.87 29.62 24.88
CA LEU A 27 -43.90 28.60 24.46
C LEU A 27 -42.67 29.22 23.77
N ALA A 28 -42.87 30.23 22.93
CA ALA A 28 -41.78 30.96 22.28
C ALA A 28 -40.91 31.71 23.30
N LEU A 29 -41.53 32.34 24.30
CA LEU A 29 -40.82 33.02 25.38
C LEU A 29 -40.02 32.02 26.24
N LEU A 30 -40.61 30.89 26.63
CA LEU A 30 -39.91 29.83 27.36
C LEU A 30 -38.75 29.26 26.53
N GLY A 31 -38.96 29.05 25.23
CA GLY A 31 -37.90 28.63 24.31
C GLY A 31 -36.76 29.64 24.21
N LEU A 32 -37.07 30.94 24.17
CA LEU A 32 -36.07 32.01 24.18
C LEU A 32 -35.28 32.04 25.49
N ILE A 33 -35.95 31.90 26.64
CA ILE A 33 -35.30 31.83 27.95
C ILE A 33 -34.36 30.61 28.01
N ALA A 34 -34.84 29.44 27.57
CA ALA A 34 -34.03 28.22 27.51
C ALA A 34 -32.80 28.40 26.60
N LEU A 35 -32.96 29.06 25.45
CA LEU A 35 -31.84 29.39 24.56
C LEU A 35 -30.83 30.33 25.22
N VAL A 36 -31.29 31.38 25.89
CA VAL A 36 -30.41 32.33 26.60
C VAL A 36 -29.62 31.63 27.70
N ILE A 37 -30.28 30.78 28.50
CA ILE A 37 -29.64 29.96 29.53
C ILE A 37 -28.60 29.03 28.90
N ALA A 38 -28.97 28.30 27.84
CA ALA A 38 -28.05 27.40 27.15
C ALA A 38 -26.82 28.11 26.61
N VAL A 39 -26.98 29.31 26.02
CA VAL A 39 -25.85 30.13 25.53
C VAL A 39 -24.97 30.61 26.68
N TYR A 40 -25.55 30.99 27.83
CA TYR A 40 -24.77 31.44 28.97
C TYR A 40 -23.97 30.30 29.62
N VAL A 41 -24.59 29.13 29.79
CA VAL A 41 -23.92 27.91 30.27
C VAL A 41 -22.82 27.49 29.31
N ALA A 42 -23.10 27.46 28.00
CA ALA A 42 -22.10 27.12 26.99
C ALA A 42 -20.93 28.11 27.02
N ARG A 43 -21.19 29.42 27.14
CA ARG A 43 -20.15 30.45 27.26
C ARG A 43 -19.23 30.21 28.46
N ALA A 44 -19.79 29.85 29.60
CA ALA A 44 -19.03 29.59 30.82
C ALA A 44 -18.14 28.34 30.68
N GLN A 45 -18.56 27.36 29.90
CA GLN A 45 -17.81 26.11 29.64
C GLN A 45 -16.79 26.22 28.49
N LEU A 46 -16.87 27.27 27.66
CA LEU A 46 -15.87 27.47 26.60
C LEU A 46 -14.48 27.69 27.23
N PRO A 47 -13.40 27.11 26.67
CA PRO A 47 -12.04 27.46 27.02
C PRO A 47 -11.74 28.95 26.76
N SER A 48 -10.64 29.46 27.31
CA SER A 48 -10.09 30.76 26.99
C SER A 48 -9.55 30.80 25.55
N TYR A 49 -9.29 32.01 25.05
CA TYR A 49 -8.78 32.19 23.70
C TYR A 49 -7.40 31.54 23.51
N ASP A 50 -6.51 31.68 24.49
CA ASP A 50 -5.14 31.15 24.43
C ASP A 50 -5.11 29.62 24.52
N GLU A 51 -5.97 29.00 25.33
CA GLU A 51 -6.13 27.53 25.36
C GLU A 51 -6.58 26.98 24.00
N LEU A 52 -7.45 27.71 23.30
CA LEU A 52 -7.86 27.32 21.95
C LEU A 52 -6.72 27.44 20.93
N LYS A 53 -5.77 28.35 21.12
CA LYS A 53 -4.57 28.42 20.27
C LYS A 53 -3.68 27.19 20.48
N SER A 54 -3.46 26.79 21.73
CA SER A 54 -2.53 25.72 22.09
C SER A 54 -3.07 24.31 21.93
N SER A 55 -4.40 24.11 21.84
CA SER A 55 -5.00 22.78 21.70
C SER A 55 -4.99 22.29 20.24
N PRO A 56 -4.18 21.28 19.85
CA PRO A 56 -4.29 20.66 18.53
C PRO A 56 -5.59 19.85 18.43
N ASN A 57 -6.28 19.93 17.29
CA ASN A 57 -7.46 19.11 17.00
C ASN A 57 -7.03 17.80 16.32
N GLY A 58 -6.45 16.89 17.10
CA GLY A 58 -5.99 15.58 16.64
C GLY A 58 -4.47 15.40 16.73
N GLN A 59 -4.04 14.14 16.67
CA GLN A 59 -2.64 13.76 16.81
C GLN A 59 -1.92 13.85 15.46
N MET A 60 -0.86 14.65 15.39
CA MET A 60 0.05 14.69 14.23
C MET A 60 1.07 13.55 14.36
N ILE A 61 1.29 12.79 13.30
CA ILE A 61 2.34 11.76 13.25
C ILE A 61 3.26 12.11 12.09
N ARG A 62 4.52 12.43 12.40
CA ARG A 62 5.55 12.67 11.39
C ARG A 62 6.49 11.47 11.36
N VAL A 63 6.69 10.94 10.17
CA VAL A 63 7.41 9.70 9.93
C VAL A 63 8.72 10.02 9.24
N HIS A 64 9.82 9.57 9.81
CA HIS A 64 11.18 9.76 9.35
C HIS A 64 11.74 8.47 8.75
N ALA A 65 12.45 8.59 7.63
CA ALA A 65 13.35 7.56 7.13
C ALA A 65 14.56 7.36 8.07
N ALA A 66 15.40 6.38 7.75
CA ALA A 66 16.60 6.06 8.50
C ALA A 66 17.61 7.23 8.56
N ASP A 67 17.63 8.10 7.55
CA ASP A 67 18.47 9.30 7.48
C ASP A 67 17.86 10.53 8.19
N GLY A 68 16.65 10.40 8.76
CA GLY A 68 15.91 11.49 9.39
C GLY A 68 15.02 12.29 8.43
N THR A 69 15.05 12.02 7.12
CA THR A 69 14.17 12.68 6.15
C THR A 69 12.71 12.38 6.46
N VAL A 70 11.84 13.40 6.48
CA VAL A 70 10.40 13.21 6.66
C VAL A 70 9.80 12.59 5.40
N ILE A 71 9.27 11.37 5.53
CA ILE A 71 8.71 10.60 4.42
C ILE A 71 7.19 10.69 4.34
N VAL A 72 6.51 10.80 5.49
CA VAL A 72 5.05 10.91 5.58
C VAL A 72 4.70 11.79 6.78
N SER A 73 3.63 12.58 6.65
CA SER A 73 2.99 13.25 7.79
C SER A 73 1.50 12.89 7.77
N LEU A 74 1.03 12.24 8.83
CA LEU A 74 -0.36 11.84 9.04
C LEU A 74 -1.00 12.70 10.12
N GLY A 75 -2.33 12.75 10.09
CA GLY A 75 -3.09 13.61 10.98
C GLY A 75 -3.03 15.07 10.56
N PRO A 76 -3.56 15.98 11.40
CA PRO A 76 -3.60 17.39 11.10
C PRO A 76 -2.19 17.99 11.08
N SER A 77 -1.76 18.50 9.92
CA SER A 77 -0.57 19.35 9.82
C SER A 77 -0.99 20.77 10.12
N TYR A 78 -0.57 21.30 11.27
CA TYR A 78 -0.72 22.71 11.60
C TYR A 78 0.47 23.50 11.08
N GLY A 79 0.20 24.69 10.53
CA GLY A 79 1.24 25.66 10.22
C GLY A 79 1.65 26.43 11.47
N GLU A 80 2.48 27.44 11.28
CA GLU A 80 2.66 28.48 12.27
C GLU A 80 1.34 29.18 12.54
N TRP A 81 1.05 29.44 13.81
CA TRP A 81 -0.12 30.22 14.18
C TRP A 81 0.09 31.66 13.73
N LEU A 82 -0.73 32.14 12.79
CA LEU A 82 -0.68 33.53 12.34
C LEU A 82 -1.64 34.39 13.16
N PRO A 83 -1.13 35.38 13.93
CA PRO A 83 -1.95 36.40 14.57
C PRO A 83 -2.76 37.19 13.52
N TYR A 84 -3.94 37.68 13.90
CA TYR A 84 -4.88 38.33 12.99
C TYR A 84 -4.29 39.47 12.15
N ASP A 85 -3.36 40.24 12.73
CA ASP A 85 -2.66 41.36 12.10
C ASP A 85 -1.62 40.91 11.06
N LYS A 86 -1.08 39.68 11.20
CA LYS A 86 -0.16 39.05 10.24
C LYS A 86 -0.87 38.35 9.09
N ILE A 87 -2.16 38.06 9.23
CA ILE A 87 -2.93 37.47 8.13
C ILE A 87 -3.15 38.55 7.04
N PRO A 88 -2.78 38.29 5.77
CA PRO A 88 -2.98 39.24 4.68
C PRO A 88 -4.44 39.69 4.59
N VAL A 89 -4.66 40.98 4.36
CA VAL A 89 -6.01 41.56 4.21
C VAL A 89 -6.76 40.82 3.10
N VAL A 90 -6.09 40.54 1.99
CA VAL A 90 -6.66 39.80 0.84
C VAL A 90 -7.16 38.40 1.25
N MET A 91 -6.47 37.70 2.15
CA MET A 91 -6.89 36.37 2.63
C MET A 91 -8.10 36.47 3.56
N ARG A 92 -8.11 37.45 4.47
CA ARG A 92 -9.25 37.73 5.35
C ARG A 92 -10.49 38.07 4.54
N ASP A 93 -10.35 38.97 3.57
CA ASP A 93 -11.44 39.40 2.71
C ASP A 93 -11.93 38.29 1.78
N ALA A 94 -11.03 37.51 1.17
CA ALA A 94 -11.39 36.37 0.34
C ALA A 94 -12.26 35.38 1.12
N MET A 95 -11.84 35.05 2.35
CA MET A 95 -12.58 34.09 3.18
C MET A 95 -13.96 34.62 3.59
N VAL A 96 -14.02 35.87 4.05
CA VAL A 96 -15.29 36.51 4.45
C VAL A 96 -16.24 36.63 3.24
N SER A 97 -15.75 36.99 2.05
CA SER A 97 -16.58 37.11 0.86
C SER A 97 -17.17 35.78 0.39
N VAL A 98 -16.45 34.67 0.58
CA VAL A 98 -16.86 33.33 0.13
C VAL A 98 -17.77 32.64 1.15
N GLU A 99 -17.36 32.62 2.41
CA GLU A 99 -18.03 31.82 3.44
C GLU A 99 -19.14 32.59 4.15
N ASP A 100 -18.95 33.89 4.41
CA ASP A 100 -19.85 34.65 5.28
C ASP A 100 -19.79 36.17 5.02
N ARG A 101 -20.48 36.62 3.95
CA ARG A 101 -20.46 38.02 3.50
C ARG A 101 -20.89 39.04 4.57
N ARG A 102 -21.62 38.59 5.59
CA ARG A 102 -22.14 39.42 6.68
C ARG A 102 -21.50 39.08 8.02
N PHE A 103 -20.36 38.41 8.01
CA PHE A 103 -19.66 37.96 9.19
C PHE A 103 -19.59 39.02 10.29
N ARG A 104 -19.34 40.28 9.93
CA ARG A 104 -19.22 41.39 10.89
C ARG A 104 -20.54 41.91 11.48
N SER A 105 -21.68 41.63 10.87
CA SER A 105 -22.97 42.25 11.23
C SER A 105 -23.95 41.33 11.93
N HIS A 106 -23.75 40.00 11.94
CA HIS A 106 -24.62 39.07 12.65
C HIS A 106 -23.98 38.53 13.94
N PRO A 107 -24.78 38.08 14.94
CA PRO A 107 -24.28 37.55 16.21
C PRO A 107 -23.95 36.04 16.10
N GLY A 108 -23.12 35.63 15.14
CA GLY A 108 -22.71 34.23 14.94
C GLY A 108 -23.71 33.33 14.23
N VAL A 109 -25.01 33.59 14.30
CA VAL A 109 -26.00 33.01 13.39
C VAL A 109 -26.59 34.14 12.56
N ASP A 110 -26.67 33.97 11.23
CA ASP A 110 -27.21 34.97 10.31
C ASP A 110 -28.71 34.75 10.08
N PRO A 111 -29.62 35.52 10.73
CA PRO A 111 -31.06 35.28 10.64
C PRO A 111 -31.57 35.53 9.22
N ILE A 112 -31.02 36.53 8.53
CA ILE A 112 -31.41 36.86 7.16
C ILE A 112 -30.86 35.78 6.20
N GLY A 113 -29.68 35.22 6.49
CA GLY A 113 -29.08 34.12 5.74
C GLY A 113 -29.91 32.85 5.85
N VAL A 114 -30.37 32.53 7.07
CA VAL A 114 -31.30 31.43 7.35
C VAL A 114 -32.63 31.64 6.61
N LEU A 115 -33.25 32.82 6.71
CA LEU A 115 -34.48 33.16 5.99
C LEU A 115 -34.32 32.99 4.47
N ARG A 116 -33.18 33.44 3.92
CA ARG A 116 -32.86 33.28 2.49
C ARG A 116 -32.72 31.80 2.11
N ALA A 117 -32.03 31.01 2.92
CA ALA A 117 -31.86 29.57 2.69
C ALA A 117 -33.20 28.82 2.77
N VAL A 118 -34.06 29.18 3.72
CA VAL A 118 -35.42 28.63 3.85
C VAL A 118 -36.27 29.01 2.63
N LYS A 119 -36.24 30.27 2.18
CA LYS A 119 -36.94 30.69 0.95
C LYS A 119 -36.43 29.92 -0.28
N LEU A 120 -35.13 29.70 -0.40
CA LEU A 120 -34.53 28.90 -1.46
C LEU A 120 -34.97 27.43 -1.37
N ALA A 121 -35.09 26.86 -0.16
CA ALA A 121 -35.60 25.51 0.07
C ALA A 121 -37.03 25.34 -0.44
N PHE A 122 -37.89 26.33 -0.14
CA PHE A 122 -39.28 26.33 -0.59
C PHE A 122 -39.39 26.50 -2.10
N ASN A 123 -38.57 27.36 -2.70
CA ASN A 123 -38.58 27.60 -4.15
C ASN A 123 -37.99 26.45 -4.96
N ASN A 124 -37.06 25.67 -4.39
CA ASN A 124 -36.40 24.54 -5.07
C ASN A 124 -37.03 23.18 -4.74
N ARG A 125 -38.20 23.18 -4.08
CA ARG A 125 -38.90 21.96 -3.67
C ARG A 125 -39.31 21.15 -4.90
N GLY A 126 -38.75 19.94 -5.06
CA GLY A 126 -38.94 19.09 -6.25
C GLY A 126 -37.75 19.06 -7.23
N THR A 127 -36.63 19.73 -6.91
CA THR A 127 -35.36 19.60 -7.65
C THR A 127 -34.30 18.95 -6.78
N ASP A 128 -33.42 18.12 -7.33
CA ASP A 128 -32.28 17.48 -6.61
C ASP A 128 -31.16 18.47 -6.21
N LYS A 129 -31.41 19.77 -6.33
CA LYS A 129 -30.46 20.82 -5.94
C LYS A 129 -30.41 20.95 -4.42
N ARG A 130 -29.38 20.35 -3.80
CA ARG A 130 -29.08 20.48 -2.37
C ARG A 130 -29.03 21.95 -1.91
N LEU A 131 -29.61 22.21 -0.74
CA LEU A 131 -29.52 23.48 -0.01
C LEU A 131 -28.06 23.78 0.37
N GLN A 132 -27.48 24.82 -0.21
CA GLN A 132 -26.11 25.27 0.08
C GLN A 132 -26.11 26.66 0.77
N GLY A 133 -25.24 26.85 1.76
CA GLY A 133 -24.78 28.18 2.18
C GLY A 133 -25.48 28.87 3.36
N ALA A 134 -26.07 28.14 4.32
CA ALA A 134 -26.70 28.76 5.50
C ALA A 134 -25.81 28.87 6.75
N SER A 135 -24.57 28.35 6.71
CA SER A 135 -23.70 28.31 7.90
C SER A 135 -22.71 29.47 7.89
N THR A 136 -22.53 30.13 9.04
CA THR A 136 -21.61 31.27 9.24
C THR A 136 -20.20 30.80 9.60
N ILE A 137 -19.20 31.69 9.53
CA ILE A 137 -17.83 31.36 9.97
C ILE A 137 -17.82 30.89 11.44
N THR A 138 -18.53 31.59 12.33
CA THR A 138 -18.62 31.25 13.75
C THR A 138 -19.23 29.87 14.00
N GLN A 139 -20.26 29.51 13.23
CA GLN A 139 -20.85 28.16 13.26
C GLN A 139 -19.86 27.10 12.80
N GLN A 140 -19.05 27.40 11.79
CA GLN A 140 -17.99 26.50 11.34
C GLN A 140 -16.89 26.34 12.39
N VAL A 141 -16.47 27.40 13.08
CA VAL A 141 -15.53 27.32 14.23
C VAL A 141 -16.10 26.41 15.32
N ALA A 142 -17.36 26.62 15.71
CA ALA A 142 -18.03 25.79 16.71
C ALA A 142 -18.03 24.31 16.33
N ARG A 143 -18.33 24.02 15.06
CA ARG A 143 -18.33 22.67 14.50
C ARG A 143 -16.95 22.05 14.51
N THR A 144 -15.93 22.78 14.06
CA THR A 144 -14.56 22.26 13.90
C THR A 144 -13.87 22.00 15.23
N ILE A 145 -14.14 22.80 16.26
CA ILE A 145 -13.43 22.72 17.54
C ILE A 145 -14.16 21.84 18.57
N PHE A 146 -15.49 21.91 18.65
CA PHE A 146 -16.23 21.36 19.81
C PHE A 146 -17.18 20.20 19.48
N LEU A 147 -17.45 19.92 18.21
CA LEU A 147 -18.49 18.96 17.82
C LEU A 147 -17.92 17.81 16.98
N SER A 148 -18.44 16.61 17.23
CA SER A 148 -18.14 15.44 16.40
C SER A 148 -18.83 15.50 15.02
N ASN A 149 -18.26 14.81 14.03
CA ASN A 149 -18.72 14.82 12.64
C ASN A 149 -20.05 14.08 12.36
N LYS A 150 -20.69 13.44 13.35
CA LYS A 150 -21.99 12.75 13.16
C LYS A 150 -23.11 13.74 12.84
N TYR A 151 -23.82 13.53 11.73
CA TYR A 151 -24.94 14.39 11.32
C TYR A 151 -26.20 14.02 12.13
N ASP A 152 -26.58 14.90 13.05
CA ASP A 152 -27.85 14.84 13.79
C ASP A 152 -28.48 16.24 13.78
N PHE A 153 -29.81 16.34 13.70
CA PHE A 153 -30.55 17.60 13.85
C PHE A 153 -30.23 18.26 15.21
N GLY A 154 -30.02 17.46 16.27
CA GLY A 154 -29.55 17.94 17.57
C GLY A 154 -28.17 18.61 17.52
N ARG A 155 -27.27 18.18 16.62
CA ARG A 155 -25.95 18.81 16.45
C ARG A 155 -26.08 20.24 15.94
N LYS A 156 -26.98 20.51 14.99
CA LYS A 156 -27.09 21.86 14.39
C LYS A 156 -27.61 22.90 15.39
N ILE A 157 -28.47 22.48 16.32
CA ILE A 157 -28.91 23.32 17.44
C ILE A 157 -27.73 23.62 18.37
N ARG A 158 -26.93 22.60 18.75
CA ARG A 158 -25.71 22.78 19.57
C ARG A 158 -24.71 23.71 18.88
N GLU A 159 -24.52 23.57 17.57
CA GLU A 159 -23.65 24.44 16.76
C GLU A 159 -24.11 25.91 16.81
N ALA A 160 -25.42 26.17 16.72
CA ALA A 160 -25.97 27.52 16.83
C ALA A 160 -25.81 28.10 18.24
N ILE A 161 -26.04 27.31 19.29
CA ILE A 161 -25.85 27.73 20.69
C ILE A 161 -24.37 28.06 20.96
N LEU A 162 -23.47 27.20 20.53
CA LEU A 162 -22.02 27.41 20.65
C LEU A 162 -21.57 28.63 19.84
N ALA A 163 -22.08 28.84 18.64
CA ALA A 163 -21.76 30.03 17.84
C ALA A 163 -22.18 31.33 18.57
N LEU A 164 -23.39 31.37 19.14
CA LEU A 164 -23.85 32.51 19.95
C LEU A 164 -23.00 32.71 21.21
N ALA A 165 -22.54 31.62 21.83
CA ALA A 165 -21.67 31.67 23.01
C ALA A 165 -20.26 32.19 22.66
N ILE A 166 -19.68 31.73 21.54
CA ILE A 166 -18.40 32.15 20.98
C ILE A 166 -18.42 33.66 20.72
N GLU A 167 -19.46 34.19 20.06
CA GLU A 167 -19.60 35.64 19.76
C GLU A 167 -19.75 36.52 20.98
N ARG A 168 -20.27 35.96 22.07
CA ARG A 168 -20.35 36.66 23.35
C ARG A 168 -19.03 36.67 24.09
N LYS A 169 -18.14 35.71 23.81
CA LYS A 169 -16.86 35.54 24.52
C LYS A 169 -15.67 36.11 23.76
N PHE A 170 -15.67 36.04 22.44
CA PHE A 170 -14.55 36.41 21.57
C PHE A 170 -14.95 37.49 20.57
N THR A 171 -13.99 38.32 20.16
CA THR A 171 -14.20 39.34 19.13
C THR A 171 -14.28 38.70 17.74
N LYS A 172 -14.83 39.43 16.76
CA LYS A 172 -14.87 38.98 15.36
C LYS A 172 -13.49 38.67 14.79
N ASP A 173 -12.48 39.43 15.18
CA ASP A 173 -11.10 39.22 14.75
C ASP A 173 -10.54 37.93 15.34
N GLN A 174 -10.75 37.69 16.63
CA GLN A 174 -10.37 36.43 17.29
C GLN A 174 -11.04 35.21 16.67
N ILE A 175 -12.34 35.32 16.33
CA ILE A 175 -13.10 34.23 15.69
C ILE A 175 -12.54 33.94 14.30
N LEU A 176 -12.26 34.98 13.50
CA LEU A 176 -11.68 34.81 12.17
C LEU A 176 -10.25 34.26 12.24
N GLU A 177 -9.45 34.68 13.23
CA GLU A 177 -8.11 34.12 13.48
C GLU A 177 -8.18 32.63 13.83
N LEU A 178 -9.05 32.24 14.77
CA LEU A 178 -9.27 30.82 15.11
C LEU A 178 -9.69 30.02 13.88
N TYR A 179 -10.61 30.56 13.10
CA TYR A 179 -11.11 29.92 11.89
C TYR A 179 -10.00 29.69 10.86
N LEU A 180 -9.25 30.73 10.52
CA LEU A 180 -8.19 30.67 9.51
C LEU A 180 -7.00 29.80 9.94
N ASN A 181 -6.75 29.65 11.24
CA ASN A 181 -5.68 28.78 11.74
C ASN A 181 -6.11 27.32 12.01
N LYS A 182 -7.41 27.02 12.07
CA LYS A 182 -7.90 25.65 12.40
C LYS A 182 -8.74 24.98 11.32
N VAL A 183 -9.19 25.69 10.30
CA VAL A 183 -9.96 25.09 9.19
C VAL A 183 -9.11 24.11 8.39
N TYR A 184 -9.73 23.02 7.96
CA TYR A 184 -9.12 22.06 7.05
C TYR A 184 -9.17 22.56 5.60
N PHE A 185 -8.01 22.65 4.95
CA PHE A 185 -7.85 23.13 3.59
C PHE A 185 -7.51 22.02 2.57
N GLY A 186 -7.45 20.75 2.99
CA GLY A 186 -7.17 19.63 2.10
C GLY A 186 -5.73 19.14 2.19
N GLY A 187 -5.47 17.90 1.75
CA GLY A 187 -4.13 17.31 1.76
C GLY A 187 -3.46 17.24 3.14
N GLY A 188 -4.26 17.10 4.22
CA GLY A 188 -3.75 17.10 5.60
C GLY A 188 -3.46 18.48 6.20
N ALA A 189 -3.60 19.58 5.44
CA ALA A 189 -3.31 20.93 5.92
C ALA A 189 -4.47 21.52 6.74
N TYR A 190 -4.18 21.90 7.99
CA TYR A 190 -5.08 22.63 8.89
C TYR A 190 -4.51 24.02 9.15
N GLY A 191 -5.32 25.03 8.83
CA GLY A 191 -4.92 26.43 8.85
C GLY A 191 -4.35 26.90 7.51
N ILE A 192 -4.50 28.20 7.25
CA ILE A 192 -4.02 28.84 6.01
C ILE A 192 -2.51 28.72 5.84
N ASP A 193 -1.78 28.68 6.95
CA ASP A 193 -0.33 28.64 6.98
C ASP A 193 0.24 27.29 6.54
N ALA A 194 -0.36 26.19 7.04
CA ALA A 194 -0.10 24.85 6.53
C ALA A 194 -0.47 24.72 5.05
N ALA A 195 -1.61 25.31 4.66
CA ALA A 195 -2.08 25.26 3.28
C ALA A 195 -1.12 25.99 2.33
N SER A 196 -0.65 27.18 2.71
CA SER A 196 0.29 27.97 1.91
C SER A 196 1.63 27.26 1.72
N ARG A 197 2.22 26.74 2.81
CA ARG A 197 3.47 25.98 2.71
C ARG A 197 3.30 24.73 1.86
N ARG A 198 2.18 24.02 2.01
CA ARG A 198 1.88 22.82 1.24
C ARG A 198 1.69 23.11 -0.25
N PHE A 199 0.90 24.11 -0.60
CA PHE A 199 0.47 24.33 -1.99
C PHE A 199 1.38 25.30 -2.75
N PHE A 200 2.05 26.23 -2.08
CA PHE A 200 2.85 27.30 -2.72
C PHE A 200 4.31 27.33 -2.23
N GLY A 201 4.64 26.59 -1.17
CA GLY A 201 6.02 26.49 -0.68
C GLY A 201 6.50 27.65 0.20
N HIS A 202 5.61 28.58 0.58
CA HIS A 202 5.94 29.74 1.43
C HIS A 202 4.87 30.01 2.51
N GLY A 203 5.18 30.91 3.43
CA GLY A 203 4.30 31.28 4.54
C GLY A 203 3.00 31.97 4.13
N ALA A 204 1.94 31.81 4.92
CA ALA A 204 0.65 32.40 4.57
C ALA A 204 0.57 33.93 4.80
N ASP A 205 1.55 34.50 5.49
CA ASP A 205 1.74 35.93 5.70
C ASP A 205 2.09 36.69 4.40
N THR A 206 2.51 35.97 3.34
CA THR A 206 2.83 36.55 2.04
C THR A 206 1.85 36.21 0.92
N LEU A 207 0.68 35.62 1.25
CA LEU A 207 -0.32 35.24 0.25
C LEU A 207 -0.78 36.44 -0.58
N ASN A 208 -0.68 36.31 -1.90
CA ASN A 208 -1.24 37.29 -2.83
C ASN A 208 -2.72 37.01 -3.14
N LEU A 209 -3.36 37.86 -3.94
CA LEU A 209 -4.79 37.75 -4.28
C LEU A 209 -5.13 36.41 -4.95
N ASN A 210 -4.29 35.93 -5.85
CA ASN A 210 -4.56 34.69 -6.61
C ASN A 210 -4.45 33.47 -5.70
N GLU A 211 -3.41 33.40 -4.88
CA GLU A 211 -3.22 32.32 -3.89
C GLU A 211 -4.30 32.33 -2.82
N ALA A 212 -4.65 33.51 -2.30
CA ALA A 212 -5.74 33.67 -1.35
C ALA A 212 -7.10 33.21 -1.93
N ALA A 213 -7.34 33.49 -3.21
CA ALA A 213 -8.54 33.02 -3.91
C ALA A 213 -8.55 31.49 -4.07
N VAL A 214 -7.40 30.87 -4.37
CA VAL A 214 -7.25 29.40 -4.39
C VAL A 214 -7.56 28.82 -3.01
N VAL A 215 -6.88 29.30 -1.96
CA VAL A 215 -7.05 28.80 -0.57
C VAL A 215 -8.49 28.96 -0.07
N ALA A 216 -9.11 30.12 -0.27
CA ALA A 216 -10.50 30.36 0.10
C ALA A 216 -11.48 29.47 -0.70
N GLY A 217 -11.11 29.08 -1.92
CA GLY A 217 -11.87 28.16 -2.75
C GLY A 217 -11.95 26.74 -2.18
N LEU A 218 -10.92 26.32 -1.45
CA LEU A 218 -10.76 24.95 -0.94
C LEU A 218 -11.82 24.57 0.09
N VAL A 219 -12.18 25.49 0.99
CA VAL A 219 -13.03 25.21 2.17
C VAL A 219 -14.34 24.52 1.82
N LYS A 220 -14.94 24.86 0.68
CA LYS A 220 -16.21 24.27 0.23
C LYS A 220 -16.12 22.75 -0.02
N ALA A 221 -15.00 22.29 -0.59
CA ALA A 221 -14.76 20.88 -0.85
C ALA A 221 -13.24 20.62 -0.88
N PRO A 222 -12.59 20.54 0.29
CA PRO A 222 -11.12 20.60 0.38
C PRO A 222 -10.41 19.47 -0.37
N SER A 223 -11.01 18.28 -0.43
CA SER A 223 -10.44 17.15 -1.17
C SER A 223 -10.62 17.28 -2.68
N ARG A 224 -11.72 17.89 -3.15
CA ARG A 224 -12.04 18.00 -4.59
C ARG A 224 -11.32 19.18 -5.25
N TYR A 225 -11.25 20.30 -4.54
CA TYR A 225 -10.62 21.52 -5.07
C TYR A 225 -9.16 21.65 -4.65
N SER A 226 -8.57 20.64 -4.02
CA SER A 226 -7.14 20.67 -3.71
C SER A 226 -6.33 20.75 -5.00
N PRO A 227 -5.35 21.66 -5.10
CA PRO A 227 -4.50 21.77 -6.29
C PRO A 227 -3.71 20.49 -6.60
N THR A 228 -3.48 19.65 -5.58
CA THR A 228 -2.82 18.34 -5.71
C THR A 228 -3.75 17.24 -6.23
N ALA A 229 -5.07 17.43 -6.13
CA ALA A 229 -6.07 16.47 -6.62
C ALA A 229 -6.56 16.83 -8.02
N ASP A 230 -6.89 18.11 -8.24
CA ASP A 230 -7.39 18.63 -9.50
C ASP A 230 -7.06 20.13 -9.60
N ALA A 231 -5.95 20.45 -10.26
CA ALA A 231 -5.48 21.82 -10.41
C ALA A 231 -6.46 22.68 -11.22
N GLU A 232 -7.14 22.12 -12.23
CA GLU A 232 -8.08 22.85 -13.07
C GLU A 232 -9.34 23.21 -12.27
N ALA A 233 -9.89 22.27 -11.48
CA ALA A 233 -11.01 22.54 -10.59
C ALA A 233 -10.64 23.56 -9.50
N ALA A 234 -9.42 23.53 -8.98
CA ALA A 234 -8.92 24.51 -8.01
C ALA A 234 -8.88 25.93 -8.62
N ILE A 235 -8.31 26.07 -9.82
CA ILE A 235 -8.22 27.34 -10.57
C ILE A 235 -9.63 27.86 -10.90
N GLY A 236 -10.51 27.01 -11.42
CA GLY A 236 -11.89 27.39 -11.73
C GLY A 236 -12.64 27.86 -10.49
N ARG A 237 -12.39 27.23 -9.33
CA ARG A 237 -12.99 27.65 -8.05
C ARG A 237 -12.42 28.98 -7.57
N ALA A 238 -11.12 29.24 -7.72
CA ALA A 238 -10.50 30.52 -7.38
C ALA A 238 -11.09 31.69 -8.17
N GLY A 239 -11.41 31.49 -9.46
CA GLY A 239 -12.11 32.50 -10.26
C GLY A 239 -13.48 32.90 -9.68
N VAL A 240 -14.22 31.95 -9.11
CA VAL A 240 -15.48 32.23 -8.40
C VAL A 240 -15.22 33.09 -7.15
N VAL A 241 -14.14 32.83 -6.41
CA VAL A 241 -13.78 33.63 -5.23
C VAL A 241 -13.48 35.08 -5.60
N ILE A 242 -12.68 35.31 -6.65
CA ILE A 242 -12.36 36.67 -7.14
C ILE A 242 -13.64 37.43 -7.49
N LYS A 243 -14.57 36.80 -8.23
CA LYS A 243 -15.86 37.41 -8.55
C LYS A 243 -16.65 37.78 -7.29
N LEU A 244 -16.67 36.91 -6.28
CA LEU A 244 -17.34 37.17 -5.01
C LEU A 244 -16.69 38.32 -4.22
N MET A 245 -15.37 38.42 -4.23
CA MET A 245 -14.65 39.55 -3.64
C MET A 245 -15.00 40.87 -4.34
N GLN A 246 -15.14 40.86 -5.66
CA GLN A 246 -15.59 42.04 -6.42
C GLN A 246 -17.04 42.41 -6.08
N GLU A 247 -17.97 41.45 -6.07
CA GLU A 247 -19.40 41.66 -5.72
C GLU A 247 -19.59 42.23 -4.31
N THR A 248 -18.68 41.92 -3.40
CA THR A 248 -18.69 42.40 -2.01
C THR A 248 -17.86 43.66 -1.79
N GLY A 249 -17.31 44.24 -2.86
CA GLY A 249 -16.54 45.49 -2.82
C GLY A 249 -15.17 45.36 -2.14
N LYS A 250 -14.63 44.14 -2.02
CA LYS A 250 -13.31 43.87 -1.41
C LYS A 250 -12.14 44.07 -2.37
N ILE A 251 -12.42 43.96 -3.66
CA ILE A 251 -11.48 44.30 -4.74
C ILE A 251 -12.20 45.15 -5.79
N THR A 252 -11.44 45.96 -6.50
CA THR A 252 -11.93 46.76 -7.62
C THR A 252 -12.12 45.89 -8.88
N ALA A 253 -12.90 46.39 -9.84
CA ALA A 253 -13.06 45.71 -11.13
C ALA A 253 -11.72 45.55 -11.89
N ALA A 254 -10.82 46.53 -11.77
CA ALA A 254 -9.49 46.46 -12.38
C ALA A 254 -8.63 45.34 -11.75
N GLN A 255 -8.63 45.23 -10.42
CA GLN A 255 -7.93 44.14 -9.71
C GLN A 255 -8.52 42.77 -10.06
N ALA A 256 -9.86 42.65 -10.15
CA ALA A 256 -10.51 41.41 -10.56
C ALA A 256 -10.16 41.01 -12.00
N ALA A 257 -10.05 41.97 -12.92
CA ALA A 257 -9.67 41.72 -14.31
C ALA A 257 -8.18 41.34 -14.49
N GLN A 258 -7.31 41.82 -13.60
CA GLN A 258 -5.87 41.47 -13.59
C GLN A 258 -5.57 40.17 -12.85
N ALA A 259 -6.50 39.69 -12.01
CA ALA A 259 -6.32 38.47 -11.25
C ALA A 259 -6.29 37.25 -12.18
N ASN A 260 -5.26 36.43 -12.06
CA ASN A 260 -5.06 35.26 -12.88
C ASN A 260 -4.68 34.04 -12.03
N PRO A 261 -5.66 33.28 -11.51
CA PRO A 261 -5.40 32.11 -10.67
C PRO A 261 -4.57 31.00 -11.35
N SER A 262 -4.54 30.93 -12.68
CA SER A 262 -3.72 29.93 -13.38
C SER A 262 -2.23 30.26 -13.39
N SER A 263 -1.84 31.49 -13.02
CA SER A 263 -0.43 31.89 -12.87
C SER A 263 0.19 31.43 -11.55
N VAL A 264 -0.60 30.86 -10.63
CA VAL A 264 -0.11 30.40 -9.33
C VAL A 264 0.80 29.19 -9.51
N THR A 265 2.04 29.30 -9.03
CA THR A 265 3.01 28.20 -9.07
C THR A 265 2.74 27.25 -7.90
N LEU A 266 2.37 26.01 -8.20
CA LEU A 266 2.17 24.99 -7.18
C LEU A 266 3.50 24.38 -6.75
N ALA A 267 3.65 24.14 -5.44
CA ALA A 267 4.79 23.41 -4.91
C ALA A 267 4.82 21.98 -5.50
N PRO A 268 5.99 21.49 -5.94
CA PRO A 268 6.11 20.14 -6.47
C PRO A 268 5.77 19.12 -5.38
N GLU A 269 4.88 18.17 -5.69
CA GLU A 269 4.64 17.07 -4.76
C GLU A 269 5.91 16.20 -4.66
N PRO A 270 6.38 15.87 -3.44
CA PRO A 270 7.41 14.87 -3.30
C PRO A 270 6.86 13.55 -3.87
N LYS A 271 7.59 12.93 -4.80
CA LYS A 271 7.25 11.63 -5.41
C LYS A 271 7.29 10.53 -4.34
N GLN A 272 6.27 10.46 -3.49
CA GLN A 272 6.19 9.59 -2.31
C GLN A 272 5.55 8.22 -2.61
N ASN A 273 5.24 7.88 -3.86
CA ASN A 273 4.59 6.60 -4.18
C ASN A 273 5.44 5.39 -3.76
N SER A 274 6.77 5.47 -3.83
CA SER A 274 7.63 4.34 -3.52
C SER A 274 7.65 3.99 -2.02
N VAL A 275 7.42 4.94 -1.12
CA VAL A 275 7.49 4.69 0.34
C VAL A 275 6.18 4.16 0.93
N ARG A 276 5.06 4.30 0.21
CA ARG A 276 3.72 4.04 0.77
C ARG A 276 3.51 2.58 1.16
N TYR A 277 3.99 1.62 0.37
CA TYR A 277 3.90 0.19 0.75
C TYR A 277 4.58 -0.10 2.10
N PHE A 278 5.73 0.52 2.35
CA PHE A 278 6.43 0.39 3.63
C PHE A 278 5.65 1.07 4.75
N THR A 279 5.17 2.30 4.56
CA THR A 279 4.47 3.04 5.63
C THR A 279 3.13 2.40 5.98
N ASP A 280 2.40 1.88 4.99
CA ASP A 280 1.13 1.18 5.21
C ASP A 280 1.32 -0.15 5.96
N TRP A 281 2.50 -0.76 5.85
CA TRP A 281 2.86 -1.95 6.62
C TRP A 281 3.37 -1.61 8.03
N ALA A 282 4.18 -0.56 8.16
CA ALA A 282 4.84 -0.21 9.42
C ALA A 282 3.91 0.53 10.39
N LEU A 283 3.16 1.54 9.92
CA LEU A 283 2.44 2.47 10.79
C LEU A 283 1.27 1.85 11.58
N PRO A 284 0.50 0.87 11.05
CA PRO A 284 -0.52 0.20 11.86
C PRO A 284 0.05 -0.49 13.12
N GLN A 285 1.34 -0.81 13.13
CA GLN A 285 1.99 -1.42 14.29
C GLN A 285 2.06 -0.44 15.48
N LEU A 286 1.99 0.88 15.25
CA LEU A 286 1.97 1.88 16.32
C LEU A 286 0.87 1.63 17.34
N GLU A 287 -0.30 1.14 16.91
CA GLU A 287 -1.43 0.84 17.81
C GLU A 287 -1.08 -0.23 18.86
N VAL A 288 -0.11 -1.09 18.56
CA VAL A 288 0.36 -2.15 19.46
C VAL A 288 1.61 -1.72 20.23
N LEU A 289 2.43 -0.83 19.65
CA LEU A 289 3.71 -0.42 20.22
C LEU A 289 3.61 0.72 21.25
N ILE A 290 2.56 1.55 21.19
CA ILE A 290 2.39 2.73 22.06
C ILE A 290 0.94 2.93 22.52
N ASP A 291 0.79 3.50 23.73
CA ASP A 291 -0.53 3.90 24.28
C ASP A 291 -0.87 5.39 24.04
N GLU A 292 0.04 6.17 23.44
CA GLU A 292 -0.12 7.61 23.25
C GLU A 292 -1.01 7.97 22.06
N THR A 293 -2.12 8.66 22.32
CA THR A 293 -3.17 8.97 21.31
C THR A 293 -3.43 10.45 21.08
N THR A 294 -2.74 11.33 21.83
CA THR A 294 -3.04 12.77 21.84
C THR A 294 -1.85 13.62 21.41
N ARG A 295 -0.66 13.33 21.93
CA ARG A 295 0.54 14.13 21.70
C ARG A 295 1.10 13.87 20.30
N PRO A 296 1.59 14.91 19.61
CA PRO A 296 2.29 14.73 18.34
C PRO A 296 3.42 13.71 18.45
N LEU A 297 3.47 12.80 17.49
CA LEU A 297 4.45 11.73 17.41
C LEU A 297 5.48 12.02 16.33
N GLU A 298 6.73 11.81 16.69
CA GLU A 298 7.82 11.64 15.74
C GLU A 298 8.16 10.14 15.69
N VAL A 299 8.08 9.54 14.52
CA VAL A 299 8.26 8.10 14.28
C VAL A 299 9.47 7.91 13.39
N TRP A 300 10.52 7.28 13.90
CA TRP A 300 11.70 6.92 13.11
C TRP A 300 11.57 5.49 12.61
N THR A 301 11.89 5.30 11.34
CA THR A 301 11.75 4.02 10.66
C THR A 301 13.09 3.45 10.22
N THR A 302 13.08 2.22 9.73
CA THR A 302 14.25 1.53 9.17
C THR A 302 14.50 1.84 7.69
N LEU A 303 13.56 2.54 7.04
CA LEU A 303 13.52 2.73 5.59
C LEU A 303 14.72 3.55 5.10
N ASP A 304 15.50 3.00 4.18
CA ASP A 304 16.56 3.71 3.46
C ASP A 304 16.03 4.23 2.12
N LEU A 305 16.04 5.55 1.92
CA LEU A 305 15.48 6.18 0.72
C LEU A 305 16.29 5.91 -0.56
N GLY A 306 17.60 5.63 -0.43
CA GLY A 306 18.43 5.20 -1.56
C GLY A 306 18.04 3.78 -1.99
N MET A 307 18.00 2.86 -1.03
CA MET A 307 17.58 1.47 -1.28
C MET A 307 16.14 1.39 -1.77
N GLN A 308 15.22 2.16 -1.18
CA GLN A 308 13.81 2.15 -1.60
C GLN A 308 13.64 2.59 -3.06
N ARG A 309 14.38 3.61 -3.50
CA ARG A 309 14.37 4.04 -4.91
C ARG A 309 14.98 2.99 -5.83
N ALA A 310 16.09 2.35 -5.41
CA ALA A 310 16.71 1.27 -6.16
C ALA A 310 15.79 0.04 -6.28
N ALA A 311 15.04 -0.29 -5.22
CA ALA A 311 14.11 -1.41 -5.20
C ALA A 311 12.96 -1.19 -6.18
N ASP A 312 12.33 -0.01 -6.11
CA ASP A 312 11.25 0.41 -6.99
C ASP A 312 11.71 0.44 -8.47
N ALA A 313 12.89 1.02 -8.74
CA ALA A 313 13.47 1.02 -10.09
C ALA A 313 13.74 -0.41 -10.60
N SER A 314 14.30 -1.29 -9.76
CA SER A 314 14.64 -2.66 -10.15
C SER A 314 13.42 -3.53 -10.42
N VAL A 315 12.36 -3.38 -9.60
CA VAL A 315 11.07 -4.06 -9.85
C VAL A 315 10.45 -3.55 -11.14
N ARG A 316 10.38 -2.23 -11.35
CA ARG A 316 9.78 -1.64 -12.56
C ARG A 316 10.54 -1.99 -13.84
N ALA A 317 11.87 -2.09 -13.79
CA ALA A 317 12.69 -2.43 -14.95
C ALA A 317 12.57 -3.91 -15.38
N ASN A 318 12.25 -4.82 -14.45
CA ASN A 318 12.31 -6.26 -14.70
C ASN A 318 10.94 -6.97 -14.67
N ALA A 319 9.92 -6.38 -14.05
CA ALA A 319 8.59 -6.98 -14.01
C ALA A 319 8.05 -7.18 -15.44
N PRO A 320 7.64 -8.41 -15.81
CA PRO A 320 7.07 -8.68 -17.13
C PRO A 320 5.82 -7.82 -17.41
N LYS A 321 5.53 -7.57 -18.69
CA LYS A 321 4.31 -6.85 -19.09
C LYS A 321 3.07 -7.54 -18.51
N ASN A 322 2.17 -6.76 -17.94
CA ASN A 322 0.94 -7.21 -17.27
C ASN A 322 1.16 -8.11 -16.03
N ALA A 323 2.39 -8.17 -15.50
CA ALA A 323 2.70 -8.79 -14.23
C ALA A 323 2.93 -7.71 -13.16
N GLN A 324 2.90 -8.15 -11.91
CA GLN A 324 3.25 -7.40 -10.72
C GLN A 324 4.61 -7.87 -10.21
N GLY A 325 5.24 -7.07 -9.36
CA GLY A 325 6.48 -7.41 -8.70
C GLY A 325 6.52 -6.87 -7.28
N ALA A 326 7.15 -7.61 -6.39
CA ALA A 326 7.34 -7.25 -4.99
C ALA A 326 8.79 -7.51 -4.58
N LEU A 327 9.31 -6.69 -3.67
CA LEU A 327 10.66 -6.79 -3.15
C LEU A 327 10.66 -6.43 -1.66
N VAL A 328 11.34 -7.23 -0.84
CA VAL A 328 11.63 -6.89 0.56
C VAL A 328 13.11 -7.08 0.81
N SER A 329 13.75 -6.11 1.46
CA SER A 329 15.15 -6.19 1.87
C SER A 329 15.28 -6.01 3.38
N ILE A 330 15.95 -6.97 4.03
CA ILE A 330 16.05 -7.14 5.48
C ILE A 330 17.52 -7.17 5.88
N ASP A 331 17.91 -6.32 6.82
CA ASP A 331 19.25 -6.27 7.41
C ASP A 331 19.42 -7.31 8.53
N ARG A 332 20.65 -7.50 9.02
CA ARG A 332 20.97 -8.57 10.00
C ARG A 332 20.15 -8.55 11.28
N ASP A 333 19.79 -7.36 11.74
CA ASP A 333 18.99 -7.13 12.93
C ASP A 333 17.49 -7.32 12.70
N GLY A 334 17.05 -7.48 11.45
CA GLY A 334 15.65 -7.51 11.06
C GLY A 334 15.12 -6.18 10.54
N ALA A 335 15.95 -5.13 10.46
CA ALA A 335 15.50 -3.85 9.92
C ALA A 335 15.09 -4.00 8.45
N VAL A 336 13.84 -3.68 8.11
CA VAL A 336 13.39 -3.66 6.72
C VAL A 336 13.89 -2.37 6.06
N ARG A 337 14.91 -2.48 5.20
CA ARG A 337 15.56 -1.33 4.56
C ARG A 337 14.83 -0.84 3.32
N ALA A 338 14.14 -1.75 2.62
CA ALA A 338 13.30 -1.43 1.47
C ALA A 338 12.13 -2.40 1.35
N MET A 339 10.97 -1.90 0.90
CA MET A 339 9.76 -2.69 0.65
C MET A 339 8.96 -2.15 -0.53
N VAL A 340 8.75 -2.97 -1.54
CA VAL A 340 7.90 -2.71 -2.71
C VAL A 340 6.81 -3.78 -2.77
N GLY A 341 5.55 -3.37 -2.82
CA GLY A 341 4.39 -4.27 -2.84
C GLY A 341 3.72 -4.47 -4.21
N GLY A 342 4.18 -3.75 -5.24
CA GLY A 342 3.62 -3.77 -6.59
C GLY A 342 4.40 -2.86 -7.54
N THR A 343 4.10 -2.91 -8.84
CA THR A 343 4.78 -2.11 -9.88
C THR A 343 4.38 -0.64 -9.87
N ASP A 344 3.17 -0.34 -9.40
CA ASP A 344 2.67 1.01 -9.19
C ASP A 344 1.69 1.03 -8.02
N TYR A 345 1.94 1.91 -7.05
CA TYR A 345 1.12 2.05 -5.86
C TYR A 345 -0.23 2.73 -6.15
N VAL A 346 -0.27 3.66 -7.11
CA VAL A 346 -1.49 4.44 -7.39
C VAL A 346 -2.57 3.57 -8.00
N SER A 347 -2.20 2.67 -8.91
CA SER A 347 -3.13 1.70 -9.50
C SER A 347 -3.52 0.56 -8.55
N SER A 348 -2.63 0.17 -7.62
CA SER A 348 -2.92 -0.90 -6.66
C SER A 348 -2.18 -0.66 -5.35
N ASN A 349 -2.90 -0.56 -4.24
CA ASN A 349 -2.32 -0.50 -2.90
C ASN A 349 -2.14 -1.89 -2.24
N TYR A 350 -2.44 -2.97 -2.97
CA TYR A 350 -2.32 -4.33 -2.45
C TYR A 350 -0.84 -4.69 -2.25
N ASN A 351 -0.41 -4.86 -1.00
CA ASN A 351 1.01 -5.06 -0.69
C ASN A 351 1.41 -6.54 -0.84
N ARG A 352 1.90 -6.92 -2.01
CA ARG A 352 2.28 -8.32 -2.30
C ARG A 352 3.53 -8.80 -1.55
N ALA A 353 4.32 -7.88 -1.01
CA ALA A 353 5.46 -8.24 -0.16
C ALA A 353 5.03 -8.85 1.19
N THR A 354 3.86 -8.47 1.71
CA THR A 354 3.42 -8.83 3.07
C THR A 354 2.04 -9.49 3.12
N GLN A 355 1.18 -9.28 2.12
CA GLN A 355 -0.19 -9.77 2.10
C GLN A 355 -0.41 -10.91 1.11
N ALA A 356 0.31 -10.93 -0.02
CA ALA A 356 0.15 -11.97 -1.01
C ALA A 356 0.73 -13.29 -0.51
N VAL A 357 -0.06 -14.34 -0.67
CA VAL A 357 0.27 -15.71 -0.31
C VAL A 357 0.37 -16.47 -1.64
N ARG A 358 1.58 -16.93 -1.96
CA ARG A 358 1.94 -17.45 -3.30
C ARG A 358 2.85 -18.66 -3.16
N GLN A 359 2.78 -19.58 -4.12
CA GLN A 359 3.63 -20.76 -4.14
C GLN A 359 5.09 -20.34 -4.36
N PRO A 360 6.00 -20.59 -3.40
CA PRO A 360 7.42 -20.28 -3.54
C PRO A 360 8.15 -21.22 -4.51
N GLY A 361 7.52 -22.34 -4.88
CA GLY A 361 8.13 -23.37 -5.71
C GLY A 361 9.44 -23.87 -5.10
N SER A 362 10.45 -24.05 -5.93
CA SER A 362 11.76 -24.56 -5.51
C SER A 362 12.49 -23.74 -4.43
N ALA A 363 12.08 -22.51 -4.11
CA ALA A 363 12.64 -21.77 -2.98
C ALA A 363 12.32 -22.46 -1.64
N PHE A 364 11.22 -23.23 -1.55
CA PHE A 364 10.86 -24.01 -0.37
C PHE A 364 11.84 -25.13 -0.04
N LYS A 365 12.65 -25.58 -1.02
CA LYS A 365 13.70 -26.59 -0.80
C LYS A 365 14.72 -26.16 0.26
N LEU A 366 14.80 -24.86 0.58
CA LEU A 366 15.54 -24.38 1.74
C LEU A 366 15.24 -25.23 3.00
N PHE A 367 13.97 -25.45 3.32
CA PHE A 367 13.58 -26.16 4.54
C PHE A 367 13.83 -27.66 4.46
N VAL A 368 13.69 -28.24 3.26
CA VAL A 368 13.98 -29.66 3.02
C VAL A 368 15.47 -29.93 3.28
N TYR A 369 16.34 -29.09 2.73
CA TYR A 369 17.79 -29.26 2.84
C TYR A 369 18.29 -28.85 4.23
N LEU A 370 17.72 -27.82 4.87
CA LEU A 370 18.02 -27.52 6.28
C LEU A 370 17.70 -28.71 7.19
N ALA A 371 16.55 -29.36 6.99
CA ALA A 371 16.17 -30.52 7.79
C ALA A 371 17.08 -31.74 7.51
N ALA A 372 17.50 -31.95 6.26
CA ALA A 372 18.47 -32.99 5.91
C ALA A 372 19.86 -32.73 6.53
N LEU A 373 20.37 -31.51 6.46
CA LEU A 373 21.64 -31.11 7.07
C LEU A 373 21.58 -31.23 8.60
N GLU A 374 20.45 -30.83 9.23
CA GLU A 374 20.24 -31.01 10.67
C GLU A 374 20.18 -32.50 11.07
N ALA A 375 19.67 -33.36 10.18
CA ALA A 375 19.65 -34.81 10.36
C ALA A 375 21.02 -35.49 10.12
N GLY A 376 22.04 -34.75 9.68
CA GLY A 376 23.43 -35.23 9.56
C GLY A 376 23.96 -35.38 8.15
N HIS A 377 23.16 -35.08 7.11
CA HIS A 377 23.66 -35.03 5.74
C HIS A 377 24.72 -33.94 5.57
N LYS A 378 25.60 -34.14 4.58
CA LYS A 378 26.67 -33.22 4.24
C LYS A 378 26.56 -32.79 2.76
N PRO A 379 27.03 -31.57 2.40
CA PRO A 379 27.05 -31.11 1.01
C PRO A 379 27.71 -32.08 0.01
N GLU A 380 28.71 -32.83 0.46
CA GLU A 380 29.48 -33.81 -0.30
C GLU A 380 28.82 -35.20 -0.42
N ASP A 381 27.71 -35.46 0.28
CA ASP A 381 27.04 -36.77 0.22
C ASP A 381 26.54 -37.06 -1.20
N THR A 382 26.82 -38.27 -1.70
CA THR A 382 26.35 -38.73 -3.01
C THR A 382 24.91 -39.22 -2.94
N LEU A 383 24.09 -38.73 -3.86
CA LEU A 383 22.69 -39.08 -4.03
C LEU A 383 22.42 -39.46 -5.49
N VAL A 384 21.45 -40.34 -5.72
CA VAL A 384 21.09 -40.79 -7.08
C VAL A 384 19.81 -40.11 -7.54
N ASP A 385 19.88 -39.32 -8.61
CA ASP A 385 18.71 -38.79 -9.30
C ASP A 385 18.10 -39.89 -10.17
N GLU A 386 16.96 -40.42 -9.73
CA GLU A 386 16.18 -41.44 -10.44
C GLU A 386 14.68 -41.26 -10.16
N PRO A 387 13.79 -41.86 -10.97
CA PRO A 387 12.35 -41.80 -10.72
C PRO A 387 11.98 -42.30 -9.32
N VAL A 388 11.16 -41.54 -8.59
CA VAL A 388 10.66 -41.89 -7.27
C VAL A 388 9.15 -41.75 -7.23
N THR A 389 8.47 -42.68 -6.55
CA THR A 389 7.02 -42.62 -6.32
C THR A 389 6.72 -42.68 -4.83
N ILE A 390 6.06 -41.65 -4.31
CA ILE A 390 5.73 -41.52 -2.89
C ILE A 390 4.22 -41.40 -2.77
N LYS A 391 3.57 -42.43 -2.22
CA LYS A 391 2.11 -42.45 -2.00
C LYS A 391 1.30 -42.08 -3.28
N GLY A 392 1.71 -42.62 -4.44
CA GLY A 392 1.05 -42.36 -5.72
C GLY A 392 1.43 -41.05 -6.42
N TRP A 393 2.34 -40.25 -5.84
CA TRP A 393 2.91 -39.05 -6.46
C TRP A 393 4.31 -39.32 -7.01
N SER A 394 4.53 -39.00 -8.29
CA SER A 394 5.81 -39.21 -8.99
C SER A 394 6.32 -37.88 -9.56
N PRO A 395 7.18 -37.14 -8.85
CA PRO A 395 7.74 -35.89 -9.34
C PRO A 395 8.69 -36.10 -10.52
N ARG A 396 8.78 -35.09 -11.39
CA ARG A 396 9.73 -35.04 -12.50
C ARG A 396 10.65 -33.83 -12.39
N ASN A 397 11.86 -33.95 -12.89
CA ASN A 397 12.79 -32.84 -13.00
C ASN A 397 12.35 -31.86 -14.10
N SER A 398 12.71 -30.58 -13.95
CA SER A 398 12.41 -29.57 -14.98
C SER A 398 13.14 -29.84 -16.31
N SER A 399 14.28 -30.53 -16.27
CA SER A 399 15.02 -30.99 -17.45
C SER A 399 14.32 -32.12 -18.21
N GLY A 400 13.33 -32.79 -17.60
CA GLY A 400 12.68 -33.96 -18.18
C GLY A 400 13.48 -35.26 -18.08
N ALA A 401 14.75 -35.21 -17.66
CA ALA A 401 15.63 -36.37 -17.54
C ALA A 401 16.20 -36.52 -16.11
N ASN A 402 16.65 -37.74 -15.80
CA ASN A 402 17.38 -38.08 -14.59
C ASN A 402 18.88 -38.12 -14.90
N ARG A 403 19.71 -37.56 -14.00
CA ARG A 403 21.15 -37.36 -14.22
C ARG A 403 22.05 -38.37 -13.48
N GLY A 404 21.49 -39.35 -12.78
CA GLY A 404 22.26 -40.35 -12.05
C GLY A 404 22.91 -39.80 -10.78
N GLU A 405 24.13 -40.25 -10.48
CA GLU A 405 24.85 -39.86 -9.26
C GLU A 405 25.25 -38.38 -9.27
N MET A 406 25.01 -37.70 -8.15
CA MET A 406 25.45 -36.33 -7.92
C MET A 406 25.58 -36.06 -6.43
N THR A 407 26.36 -35.04 -6.05
CA THR A 407 26.42 -34.60 -4.65
C THR A 407 25.15 -33.87 -4.24
N LEU A 408 24.86 -33.84 -2.94
CA LEU A 408 23.78 -33.03 -2.35
C LEU A 408 23.91 -31.55 -2.74
N ARG A 409 25.15 -31.05 -2.81
CA ARG A 409 25.47 -29.70 -3.33
C ARG A 409 25.01 -29.49 -4.76
N THR A 410 25.37 -30.39 -5.66
CA THR A 410 24.97 -30.34 -7.07
C THR A 410 23.46 -30.45 -7.23
N ALA A 411 22.82 -31.36 -6.48
CA ALA A 411 21.37 -31.53 -6.49
C ALA A 411 20.63 -30.25 -6.06
N PHE A 412 21.14 -29.54 -5.04
CA PHE A 412 20.57 -28.27 -4.62
C PHE A 412 20.78 -27.16 -5.66
N ALA A 413 21.98 -27.05 -6.23
CA ALA A 413 22.35 -26.02 -7.19
C ALA A 413 21.51 -26.08 -8.48
N TYR A 414 21.30 -27.28 -9.01
CA TYR A 414 20.42 -27.53 -10.16
C TYR A 414 18.95 -27.74 -9.78
N SER A 415 18.62 -27.64 -8.49
CA SER A 415 17.25 -27.70 -7.99
C SER A 415 16.52 -28.99 -8.40
N VAL A 416 17.17 -30.15 -8.27
CA VAL A 416 16.64 -31.47 -8.68
C VAL A 416 15.44 -31.87 -7.82
N ASN A 417 14.34 -32.32 -8.46
CA ASN A 417 13.06 -32.55 -7.79
C ASN A 417 12.96 -33.93 -7.14
N THR A 418 13.49 -34.95 -7.80
CA THR A 418 13.55 -36.34 -7.31
C THR A 418 14.36 -36.43 -6.01
N ILE A 419 15.50 -35.76 -5.94
CA ILE A 419 16.35 -35.69 -4.74
C ILE A 419 15.62 -35.01 -3.57
N ALA A 420 14.98 -33.87 -3.81
CA ALA A 420 14.18 -33.21 -2.77
C ALA A 420 13.04 -34.10 -2.25
N ALA A 421 12.43 -34.90 -3.11
CA ALA A 421 11.41 -35.86 -2.72
C ALA A 421 11.96 -37.03 -1.90
N LYS A 422 13.13 -37.56 -2.26
CA LYS A 422 13.83 -38.61 -1.50
C LYS A 422 14.22 -38.10 -0.10
N LEU A 423 14.83 -36.92 -0.01
CA LEU A 423 15.17 -36.28 1.27
C LEU A 423 13.93 -36.03 2.13
N GLY A 424 12.81 -35.62 1.51
CA GLY A 424 11.55 -35.44 2.24
C GLY A 424 10.95 -36.73 2.80
N LEU A 425 11.10 -37.84 2.08
CA LEU A 425 10.70 -39.16 2.55
C LEU A 425 11.57 -39.63 3.72
N GLU A 426 12.87 -39.37 3.65
CA GLU A 426 13.87 -39.76 4.65
C GLU A 426 13.73 -38.97 5.96
N VAL A 427 13.72 -37.64 5.89
CA VAL A 427 13.67 -36.75 7.07
C VAL A 427 12.25 -36.61 7.64
N GLY A 428 11.24 -36.78 6.79
CA GLY A 428 9.84 -36.68 7.13
C GLY A 428 9.22 -35.31 6.87
N PHE A 429 8.03 -35.32 6.26
CA PHE A 429 7.27 -34.11 5.89
C PHE A 429 6.85 -33.25 7.08
N GLY A 430 6.56 -33.88 8.24
CA GLY A 430 6.26 -33.15 9.48
C GLY A 430 7.45 -32.33 9.98
N THR A 431 8.63 -32.94 10.00
CA THR A 431 9.90 -32.28 10.36
C THR A 431 10.19 -31.07 9.47
N ILE A 432 9.95 -31.19 8.16
CA ILE A 432 10.13 -30.09 7.22
C ILE A 432 9.12 -28.96 7.49
N ALA A 433 7.87 -29.30 7.81
CA ALA A 433 6.87 -28.29 8.16
C ALA A 433 7.24 -27.55 9.46
N ASP A 434 7.76 -28.26 10.46
CA ASP A 434 8.24 -27.67 11.69
C ASP A 434 9.49 -26.81 11.48
N MET A 435 10.40 -27.23 10.60
CA MET A 435 11.54 -26.43 10.16
C MET A 435 11.08 -25.12 9.50
N ALA A 436 10.10 -25.17 8.60
CA ALA A 436 9.54 -23.97 7.97
C ALA A 436 8.93 -23.00 9.01
N ARG A 437 8.14 -23.51 9.96
CA ARG A 437 7.57 -22.71 11.06
C ARG A 437 8.66 -22.12 11.96
N ARG A 438 9.69 -22.90 12.30
CA ARG A 438 10.84 -22.49 13.10
C ARG A 438 11.57 -21.31 12.45
N PHE A 439 11.67 -21.28 11.13
CA PHE A 439 12.25 -20.19 10.35
C PHE A 439 11.30 -19.02 10.05
N GLY A 440 10.10 -19.01 10.65
CA GLY A 440 9.20 -17.87 10.63
C GLY A 440 8.18 -17.85 9.50
N ILE A 441 7.91 -19.00 8.84
CA ILE A 441 6.74 -19.13 7.97
C ILE A 441 5.46 -19.11 8.83
N THR A 442 4.62 -18.10 8.60
CA THR A 442 3.39 -17.88 9.39
C THR A 442 2.11 -18.35 8.69
N THR A 443 2.21 -18.72 7.40
CA THR A 443 1.11 -19.31 6.64
C THR A 443 0.93 -20.80 6.96
N PRO A 444 -0.26 -21.38 6.69
CA PRO A 444 -0.44 -22.83 6.82
C PRO A 444 0.56 -23.61 5.97
N VAL A 445 1.27 -24.56 6.59
CA VAL A 445 2.23 -25.45 5.91
C VAL A 445 1.64 -26.85 5.81
N ASP A 446 1.49 -27.31 4.58
CA ASP A 446 0.98 -28.64 4.23
C ASP A 446 2.04 -29.72 4.47
N THR A 447 1.63 -30.95 4.78
CA THR A 447 2.53 -32.09 5.08
C THR A 447 2.43 -33.26 4.08
N HIS A 448 1.81 -33.05 2.92
CA HIS A 448 1.77 -34.01 1.83
C HIS A 448 3.10 -34.02 1.06
N PRO A 449 3.44 -35.12 0.36
CA PRO A 449 4.74 -35.26 -0.30
C PRO A 449 5.13 -34.12 -1.23
N ALA A 450 4.17 -33.52 -1.93
CA ALA A 450 4.41 -32.42 -2.87
C ALA A 450 4.95 -31.13 -2.20
N MET A 451 4.85 -31.00 -0.87
CA MET A 451 5.34 -29.83 -0.13
C MET A 451 6.83 -29.54 -0.39
N VAL A 452 7.63 -30.59 -0.64
CA VAL A 452 9.08 -30.48 -0.89
C VAL A 452 9.41 -29.69 -2.15
N LEU A 453 8.43 -29.50 -3.04
CA LEU A 453 8.54 -28.69 -4.25
C LEU A 453 7.88 -27.31 -4.12
N GLY A 454 7.43 -26.93 -2.92
CA GLY A 454 6.88 -25.61 -2.60
C GLY A 454 5.43 -25.41 -3.01
N THR A 455 4.58 -26.41 -2.77
CA THR A 455 3.12 -26.30 -2.98
C THR A 455 2.40 -25.54 -1.87
N SER A 456 3.04 -25.35 -0.70
CA SER A 456 2.51 -24.51 0.37
C SER A 456 2.73 -23.04 0.03
N ASP A 457 1.65 -22.26 0.02
CA ASP A 457 1.73 -20.83 -0.24
C ASP A 457 2.37 -20.08 0.95
N VAL A 458 3.24 -19.11 0.63
CA VAL A 458 3.95 -18.30 1.63
C VAL A 458 3.93 -16.82 1.27
N ARG A 459 4.23 -15.97 2.24
CA ARG A 459 4.47 -14.52 2.03
C ARG A 459 5.93 -14.27 1.67
N LEU A 460 6.17 -13.22 0.88
CA LEU A 460 7.54 -12.84 0.52
C LEU A 460 8.37 -12.41 1.72
N ILE A 461 7.81 -11.63 2.64
CA ILE A 461 8.50 -11.23 3.86
C ILE A 461 8.89 -12.43 4.74
N ASP A 462 8.04 -13.46 4.83
CA ASP A 462 8.30 -14.69 5.61
C ASP A 462 9.45 -15.49 4.99
N MET A 463 9.44 -15.68 3.67
CA MET A 463 10.54 -16.38 2.98
C MET A 463 11.85 -15.58 3.08
N THR A 464 11.80 -14.25 2.94
CA THR A 464 12.99 -13.40 3.07
C THR A 464 13.56 -13.47 4.49
N ARG A 465 12.70 -13.48 5.51
CA ARG A 465 13.07 -13.67 6.92
C ARG A 465 13.78 -15.01 7.16
N ALA A 466 13.29 -16.09 6.55
CA ALA A 466 13.90 -17.41 6.68
C ALA A 466 15.35 -17.41 6.13
N PHE A 467 15.56 -16.83 4.95
CA PHE A 467 16.90 -16.66 4.37
C PHE A 467 17.78 -15.74 5.22
N ALA A 468 17.21 -14.67 5.81
CA ALA A 468 17.94 -13.77 6.68
C ALA A 468 18.45 -14.48 7.94
N SER A 469 17.67 -15.44 8.46
CA SER A 469 18.09 -16.25 9.61
C SER A 469 19.24 -17.20 9.26
N VAL A 470 19.27 -17.75 8.04
CA VAL A 470 20.43 -18.52 7.53
C VAL A 470 21.65 -17.62 7.39
N ALA A 471 21.49 -16.44 6.76
CA ALA A 471 22.56 -15.44 6.64
C ALA A 471 23.11 -14.98 8.00
N ASN A 472 22.25 -14.99 9.03
CA ASN A 472 22.59 -14.69 10.42
C ASN A 472 23.03 -15.94 11.22
N LYS A 473 23.69 -16.90 10.54
CA LYS A 473 24.29 -18.10 11.14
C LYS A 473 23.30 -18.98 11.92
N GLY A 474 22.05 -19.02 11.49
CA GLY A 474 20.99 -19.80 12.11
C GLY A 474 20.30 -19.12 13.30
N VAL A 475 20.59 -17.85 13.58
CA VAL A 475 19.89 -17.06 14.60
C VAL A 475 18.64 -16.42 14.00
N ALA A 476 17.54 -16.42 14.75
CA ALA A 476 16.28 -15.87 14.30
C ALA A 476 16.40 -14.39 13.95
N VAL A 477 15.80 -14.00 12.84
CA VAL A 477 15.63 -12.60 12.44
C VAL A 477 14.13 -12.29 12.45
N THR A 478 13.72 -11.17 13.05
CA THR A 478 12.31 -10.73 13.05
C THR A 478 12.20 -9.39 12.33
N PRO A 479 11.48 -9.31 11.20
CA PRO A 479 11.39 -8.07 10.42
C PRO A 479 10.68 -6.96 11.21
N TYR A 480 11.26 -5.76 11.25
CA TYR A 480 10.65 -4.59 11.87
C TYR A 480 10.84 -3.32 11.02
N GLY A 481 9.90 -2.38 11.14
CA GLY A 481 9.88 -1.14 10.37
C GLY A 481 10.10 0.13 11.20
N ILE A 482 9.85 0.10 12.50
CA ILE A 482 9.89 1.26 13.39
C ILE A 482 11.04 1.09 14.38
N THR A 483 11.97 2.05 14.42
CA THR A 483 13.13 2.01 15.33
C THR A 483 12.86 2.74 16.63
N LYS A 484 12.14 3.85 16.57
CA LYS A 484 11.90 4.73 17.72
C LYS A 484 10.62 5.54 17.53
N VAL A 485 9.89 5.78 18.61
CA VAL A 485 8.80 6.77 18.64
C VAL A 485 9.06 7.73 19.79
N THR A 486 8.89 9.03 19.53
CA THR A 486 8.92 10.06 20.57
C THR A 486 7.64 10.87 20.58
N ALA A 487 7.21 11.28 21.77
CA ALA A 487 6.15 12.25 21.98
C ALA A 487 6.74 13.46 22.72
N GLN A 488 6.70 14.64 22.11
CA GLN A 488 7.28 15.87 22.66
C GLN A 488 8.76 15.72 23.08
N GLY A 489 9.55 15.00 22.28
CA GLY A 489 10.97 14.77 22.54
C GLY A 489 11.28 13.65 23.55
N VAL A 490 10.27 13.08 24.21
CA VAL A 490 10.44 11.92 25.10
C VAL A 490 10.26 10.64 24.29
N THR A 491 11.24 9.74 24.34
CA THR A 491 11.12 8.40 23.74
C THR A 491 10.11 7.57 24.49
N ILE A 492 9.07 7.13 23.79
CA ILE A 492 8.01 6.27 24.31
C ILE A 492 8.09 4.83 23.76
N TYR A 493 8.86 4.64 22.69
CA TYR A 493 9.16 3.33 22.12
C TYR A 493 10.57 3.34 21.52
N ALA A 494 11.30 2.24 21.72
CA ALA A 494 12.55 1.95 21.03
C ALA A 494 12.59 0.45 20.69
N GLN A 495 12.98 0.12 19.47
CA GLN A 495 13.11 -1.27 19.05
C GLN A 495 14.28 -1.93 19.77
N GLU A 496 14.01 -3.08 20.38
CA GLU A 496 15.03 -4.01 20.85
C GLU A 496 15.13 -5.20 19.90
N VAL A 497 16.36 -5.64 19.62
CA VAL A 497 16.63 -6.75 18.71
C VAL A 497 16.97 -7.98 19.53
N ASP A 498 16.07 -8.96 19.54
CA ASP A 498 16.33 -10.25 20.18
C ASP A 498 17.24 -11.11 19.30
N ARG A 499 18.41 -11.47 19.84
CA ARG A 499 19.40 -12.34 19.19
C ARG A 499 19.59 -13.66 19.92
N SER A 500 18.77 -13.93 20.93
CA SER A 500 18.91 -15.10 21.79
C SER A 500 18.35 -16.38 21.16
N GLN A 501 17.41 -16.25 20.22
CA GLN A 501 16.73 -17.38 19.62
C GLN A 501 17.57 -18.04 18.50
N VAL A 502 18.20 -19.16 18.80
CA VAL A 502 18.93 -19.99 17.82
C VAL A 502 17.97 -20.99 17.14
N LEU A 503 17.86 -20.91 15.82
CA LEU A 503 17.01 -21.74 14.98
C LEU A 503 17.71 -22.96 14.39
N VAL A 504 19.01 -22.97 14.21
CA VAL A 504 19.81 -24.16 13.88
C VAL A 504 21.23 -23.93 14.39
N ALA A 505 21.99 -25.02 14.54
CA ALA A 505 23.40 -24.89 14.87
C ALA A 505 24.16 -24.11 13.76
N PRO A 506 25.18 -23.31 14.11
CA PRO A 506 25.91 -22.50 13.13
C PRO A 506 26.52 -23.30 11.98
N TYR A 507 26.93 -24.56 12.20
CA TYR A 507 27.49 -25.42 11.15
C TYR A 507 26.43 -25.81 10.10
N VAL A 508 25.17 -26.02 10.52
CA VAL A 508 24.05 -26.31 9.60
C VAL A 508 23.78 -25.09 8.72
N ALA A 509 23.75 -23.90 9.32
CA ALA A 509 23.60 -22.65 8.57
C ALA A 509 24.76 -22.39 7.61
N ALA A 510 26.00 -22.72 8.00
CA ALA A 510 27.16 -22.62 7.12
C ALA A 510 27.07 -23.59 5.93
N GLN A 511 26.72 -24.85 6.16
CA GLN A 511 26.48 -25.83 5.09
C GLN A 511 25.34 -25.37 4.16
N MET A 512 24.24 -24.86 4.70
CA MET A 512 23.16 -24.31 3.87
C MET A 512 23.63 -23.09 3.06
N THR A 513 24.49 -22.25 3.63
CA THR A 513 25.08 -21.10 2.91
C THR A 513 25.96 -21.56 1.75
N ASP A 514 26.73 -22.64 1.92
CA ASP A 514 27.53 -23.26 0.85
C ASP A 514 26.64 -23.76 -0.32
N LEU A 515 25.55 -24.44 0.00
CA LEU A 515 24.55 -24.86 -1.00
C LEU A 515 23.96 -23.66 -1.76
N LEU A 516 23.56 -22.61 -1.04
CA LEU A 516 22.98 -21.39 -1.61
C LEU A 516 23.97 -20.59 -2.47
N GLN A 517 25.23 -20.56 -2.08
CA GLN A 517 26.29 -19.91 -2.85
C GLN A 517 26.56 -20.67 -4.15
N THR A 518 26.59 -22.00 -4.10
CA THR A 518 26.77 -22.83 -5.29
C THR A 518 25.61 -22.65 -6.28
N ALA A 519 24.37 -22.54 -5.79
CA ALA A 519 23.21 -22.28 -6.64
C ALA A 519 23.29 -20.97 -7.44
N VAL A 520 24.00 -19.96 -6.94
CA VAL A 520 24.22 -18.68 -7.64
C VAL A 520 25.46 -18.74 -8.54
N ASN A 521 26.53 -19.41 -8.11
CA ASN A 521 27.77 -19.46 -8.90
C ASN A 521 27.68 -20.35 -10.14
N THR A 522 27.06 -21.53 -10.03
CA THR A 522 27.03 -22.53 -11.11
C THR A 522 25.63 -23.03 -11.44
N GLY A 523 24.65 -22.76 -10.56
CA GLY A 523 23.29 -23.26 -10.69
C GLY A 523 22.30 -22.26 -11.32
N THR A 524 21.02 -22.48 -10.98
CA THR A 524 19.88 -21.73 -11.52
C THR A 524 19.87 -20.22 -11.20
N GLY A 525 20.70 -19.77 -10.26
CA GLY A 525 20.72 -18.40 -9.73
C GLY A 525 21.73 -17.46 -10.39
N LYS A 526 22.42 -17.89 -11.47
CA LYS A 526 23.54 -17.14 -12.10
C LYS A 526 23.26 -15.67 -12.39
N ALA A 527 22.03 -15.33 -12.81
CA ALA A 527 21.62 -13.95 -13.09
C ALA A 527 21.57 -13.03 -11.86
N ALA A 528 21.66 -13.58 -10.64
CA ALA A 528 21.67 -12.81 -9.39
C ALA A 528 23.08 -12.37 -8.95
N GLN A 529 24.12 -12.76 -9.70
CA GLN A 529 25.50 -12.38 -9.39
C GLN A 529 25.70 -10.86 -9.52
N ILE A 530 26.45 -10.28 -8.57
CA ILE A 530 26.69 -8.84 -8.46
C ILE A 530 28.18 -8.48 -8.39
N GLY A 531 29.08 -9.43 -8.64
CA GLY A 531 30.53 -9.22 -8.59
C GLY A 531 31.13 -9.32 -7.18
N ARG A 532 30.43 -9.99 -6.26
CA ARG A 532 30.88 -10.28 -4.88
C ARG A 532 30.18 -11.54 -4.37
N PRO A 533 30.56 -12.12 -3.22
CA PRO A 533 29.89 -13.30 -2.68
C PRO A 533 28.37 -13.10 -2.53
N VAL A 534 27.59 -13.96 -3.17
CA VAL A 534 26.13 -14.01 -3.09
C VAL A 534 25.70 -15.45 -2.85
N ALA A 535 24.74 -15.62 -1.96
CA ALA A 535 24.06 -16.88 -1.73
C ALA A 535 22.56 -16.68 -1.98
N GLY A 536 21.89 -17.62 -2.65
CA GLY A 536 20.47 -17.48 -2.93
C GLY A 536 19.84 -18.69 -3.60
N LYS A 537 18.52 -18.63 -3.78
CA LYS A 537 17.75 -19.70 -4.41
C LYS A 537 16.65 -19.14 -5.29
N THR A 538 16.48 -19.78 -6.44
CA THR A 538 15.35 -19.57 -7.34
C THR A 538 14.12 -20.37 -6.89
N GLY A 539 12.95 -19.78 -7.08
CA GLY A 539 11.66 -20.45 -7.00
C GLY A 539 10.88 -20.27 -8.31
N THR A 540 10.49 -21.38 -8.92
CA THR A 540 9.65 -21.40 -10.13
C THR A 540 8.51 -22.38 -9.89
N THR A 541 7.29 -21.94 -10.14
CA THR A 541 6.10 -22.82 -10.13
C THR A 541 6.02 -23.60 -11.44
N THR A 542 5.55 -24.84 -11.41
CA THR A 542 5.39 -25.68 -12.62
C THR A 542 4.46 -25.07 -13.66
N SER A 543 3.54 -24.21 -13.23
CA SER A 543 2.64 -23.46 -14.11
C SER A 543 3.17 -22.11 -14.59
N ASN A 544 4.43 -21.73 -14.28
CA ASN A 544 5.03 -20.45 -14.64
C ASN A 544 4.15 -19.23 -14.28
N LYS A 545 3.48 -19.29 -13.14
CA LYS A 545 2.60 -18.22 -12.63
C LYS A 545 3.36 -17.26 -11.73
N ASP A 546 4.30 -17.82 -10.98
CA ASP A 546 5.09 -17.14 -9.95
C ASP A 546 6.57 -17.44 -10.16
N GLY A 547 7.37 -16.38 -10.14
CA GLY A 547 8.83 -16.41 -10.17
C GLY A 547 9.39 -15.73 -8.93
N TRP A 548 10.34 -16.41 -8.29
CA TRP A 548 10.97 -15.97 -7.03
C TRP A 548 12.48 -16.01 -7.12
N PHE A 549 13.12 -15.03 -6.51
CA PHE A 549 14.52 -15.14 -6.13
C PHE A 549 14.69 -14.59 -4.72
N VAL A 550 15.33 -15.36 -3.84
CA VAL A 550 15.65 -14.92 -2.48
C VAL A 550 17.12 -15.20 -2.23
N GLY A 551 17.85 -14.19 -1.76
CA GLY A 551 19.28 -14.33 -1.52
C GLY A 551 19.83 -13.24 -0.62
N PHE A 552 21.12 -13.33 -0.29
CA PHE A 552 21.80 -12.40 0.59
C PHE A 552 23.26 -12.19 0.19
N SER A 553 23.78 -11.01 0.57
CA SER A 553 25.18 -10.62 0.44
C SER A 553 25.48 -9.46 1.39
N SER A 554 26.70 -9.37 1.93
CA SER A 554 27.18 -8.21 2.69
C SER A 554 26.22 -7.78 3.83
N GLY A 555 25.67 -8.77 4.56
CA GLY A 555 24.73 -8.59 5.66
C GLY A 555 23.29 -8.19 5.28
N LEU A 556 22.94 -8.11 4.00
CA LEU A 556 21.59 -7.75 3.54
C LEU A 556 20.93 -8.93 2.81
N THR A 557 19.71 -9.26 3.20
CA THR A 557 18.90 -10.32 2.59
C THR A 557 17.74 -9.73 1.81
N THR A 558 17.57 -10.12 0.55
CA THR A 558 16.51 -9.58 -0.31
C THR A 558 15.75 -10.71 -0.99
N GLY A 559 14.43 -10.63 -0.88
CA GLY A 559 13.50 -11.46 -1.64
C GLY A 559 12.81 -10.65 -2.72
N VAL A 560 12.66 -11.26 -3.90
CA VAL A 560 11.90 -10.73 -5.03
C VAL A 560 10.89 -11.76 -5.48
N TRP A 561 9.65 -11.32 -5.68
CA TRP A 561 8.58 -12.08 -6.31
C TRP A 561 8.05 -11.32 -7.52
N MET A 562 7.68 -12.06 -8.56
CA MET A 562 6.93 -11.53 -9.70
C MET A 562 5.86 -12.54 -10.11
N GLY A 563 4.73 -12.03 -10.60
CA GLY A 563 3.60 -12.86 -11.00
C GLY A 563 2.36 -12.04 -11.30
N ARG A 564 1.21 -12.70 -11.49
CA ARG A 564 -0.07 -12.03 -11.77
C ARG A 564 -1.08 -12.23 -10.66
N ASP A 565 -1.89 -11.21 -10.41
CA ASP A 565 -2.95 -11.28 -9.41
C ASP A 565 -4.01 -12.32 -9.75
N ASP A 566 -4.36 -12.43 -11.03
CA ASP A 566 -5.30 -13.42 -11.56
C ASP A 566 -4.72 -14.84 -11.67
N ALA A 567 -3.48 -15.05 -11.20
CA ALA A 567 -2.78 -16.34 -11.24
C ALA A 567 -2.72 -17.00 -12.63
N LYS A 568 -2.78 -16.20 -13.71
CA LYS A 568 -2.50 -16.69 -15.06
C LYS A 568 -1.00 -16.84 -15.28
N VAL A 569 -0.66 -17.69 -16.25
CA VAL A 569 0.72 -17.95 -16.69
C VAL A 569 1.36 -16.64 -17.17
N VAL A 570 2.63 -16.44 -16.81
CA VAL A 570 3.48 -15.39 -17.36
C VAL A 570 4.56 -16.04 -18.21
N PRO A 571 4.47 -15.97 -19.56
CA PRO A 571 5.45 -16.61 -20.44
C PRO A 571 6.89 -16.20 -20.12
N GLY A 572 7.78 -17.19 -19.99
CA GLY A 572 9.20 -16.96 -19.68
C GLY A 572 9.52 -16.54 -18.24
N LEU A 573 8.52 -16.44 -17.36
CA LEU A 573 8.75 -16.12 -15.96
C LEU A 573 9.29 -17.34 -15.20
N GLN A 574 10.52 -17.20 -14.73
CA GLN A 574 11.19 -18.16 -13.86
C GLN A 574 11.97 -17.40 -12.78
N GLY A 575 12.27 -18.05 -11.66
CA GLY A 575 13.04 -17.42 -10.59
C GLY A 575 14.42 -16.92 -11.02
N GLY A 576 15.09 -17.65 -11.91
CA GLY A 576 16.42 -17.31 -12.44
C GLY A 576 16.44 -16.22 -13.52
N THR A 577 15.28 -15.70 -13.95
CA THR A 577 15.20 -14.67 -15.00
C THR A 577 14.90 -13.30 -14.40
N ALA A 578 13.67 -12.79 -14.55
CA ALA A 578 13.28 -11.45 -14.14
C ALA A 578 13.47 -11.19 -12.62
N PRO A 579 13.11 -12.12 -11.70
CA PRO A 579 13.33 -11.92 -10.26
C PRO A 579 14.81 -11.83 -9.88
N ALA A 580 15.66 -12.73 -10.42
CA ALA A 580 17.11 -12.71 -10.18
C ALA A 580 17.78 -11.44 -10.72
N ARG A 581 17.39 -10.95 -11.90
CA ARG A 581 17.91 -9.69 -12.45
C ARG A 581 17.47 -8.47 -11.63
N ALA A 582 16.23 -8.45 -11.15
CA ALA A 582 15.75 -7.41 -10.23
C ALA A 582 16.52 -7.42 -8.90
N PHE A 583 16.77 -8.62 -8.35
CA PHE A 583 17.63 -8.77 -7.18
C PHE A 583 19.02 -8.21 -7.43
N ALA A 584 19.67 -8.59 -8.55
CA ALA A 584 21.01 -8.10 -8.87
C ALA A 584 21.05 -6.58 -9.04
N GLY A 585 20.09 -6.00 -9.77
CA GLY A 585 19.97 -4.56 -9.97
C GLY A 585 19.82 -3.79 -8.66
N PHE A 586 18.99 -4.29 -7.75
CA PHE A 586 18.82 -3.69 -6.43
C PHE A 586 20.07 -3.85 -5.56
N MET A 587 20.59 -5.08 -5.44
CA MET A 587 21.67 -5.40 -4.52
C MET A 587 22.97 -4.69 -4.91
N LYS A 588 23.29 -4.55 -6.21
CA LYS A 588 24.45 -3.76 -6.67
C LYS A 588 24.49 -2.36 -6.07
N ILE A 589 23.33 -1.71 -5.93
CA ILE A 589 23.22 -0.38 -5.33
C ILE A 589 23.19 -0.49 -3.80
N ALA A 590 22.38 -1.39 -3.26
CA ALA A 590 22.13 -1.50 -1.82
C ALA A 590 23.38 -1.88 -1.00
N VAL A 591 24.27 -2.70 -1.58
CA VAL A 591 25.51 -3.12 -0.89
C VAL A 591 26.77 -2.41 -1.38
N ALA A 592 26.66 -1.43 -2.29
CA ALA A 592 27.80 -0.70 -2.84
C ALA A 592 28.71 -0.11 -1.74
N ASN A 593 28.09 0.48 -0.70
CA ASN A 593 28.78 1.11 0.42
C ASN A 593 28.99 0.18 1.63
N ARG A 594 28.76 -1.14 1.45
CA ARG A 594 29.00 -2.15 2.49
C ARG A 594 30.29 -2.90 2.19
N PRO A 595 31.09 -3.26 3.23
CA PRO A 595 32.25 -4.13 3.07
C PRO A 595 31.89 -5.42 2.33
N VAL A 596 32.79 -5.88 1.47
CA VAL A 596 32.67 -7.20 0.86
C VAL A 596 32.95 -8.24 1.94
N GLU A 597 32.00 -9.14 2.17
CA GLU A 597 32.10 -10.18 3.17
C GLU A 597 32.16 -11.55 2.49
N GLN A 598 33.17 -12.33 2.85
CA GLN A 598 33.22 -13.73 2.49
C GLN A 598 32.27 -14.51 3.40
N PHE A 599 31.64 -15.55 2.86
CA PHE A 599 30.90 -16.49 3.69
C PHE A 599 31.89 -17.43 4.37
N ASP A 600 31.54 -17.90 5.58
CA ASP A 600 32.34 -18.87 6.33
C ASP A 600 32.20 -20.28 5.72
N THR A 601 32.49 -20.42 4.42
CA THR A 601 32.29 -21.62 3.61
C THR A 601 33.51 -21.89 2.73
N GLN A 602 33.88 -23.16 2.56
CA GLN A 602 34.80 -23.57 1.50
C GLN A 602 33.98 -23.84 0.25
N VAL A 603 33.89 -22.88 -0.65
CA VAL A 603 33.20 -23.08 -1.94
C VAL A 603 33.97 -24.11 -2.75
N THR A 604 33.51 -25.35 -2.79
CA THR A 604 33.97 -26.32 -3.79
C THR A 604 32.97 -26.31 -4.93
N LEU A 605 33.39 -25.73 -6.06
CA LEU A 605 32.61 -25.79 -7.29
C LEU A 605 32.47 -27.27 -7.72
N PRO A 606 31.33 -27.70 -8.27
CA PRO A 606 31.18 -29.05 -8.79
C PRO A 606 32.26 -29.36 -9.83
N GLU A 607 32.83 -30.57 -9.80
CA GLU A 607 33.67 -31.05 -10.91
C GLU A 607 32.81 -31.11 -12.18
N TRP A 608 33.30 -30.50 -13.25
CA TRP A 608 32.59 -30.34 -14.52
C TRP A 608 32.25 -31.70 -15.13
N GLN A 609 30.96 -32.04 -15.16
CA GLN A 609 30.38 -32.99 -16.11
C GLN A 609 29.06 -32.42 -16.62
N LEU A 610 29.14 -31.61 -17.68
CA LEU A 610 28.02 -31.35 -18.56
C LEU A 610 28.53 -31.54 -20.00
N GLU A 611 27.81 -32.31 -20.80
CA GLU A 611 28.12 -32.50 -22.21
C GLU A 611 27.86 -31.19 -23.00
N PRO A 612 28.55 -30.98 -24.13
CA PRO A 612 28.54 -29.72 -24.89
C PRO A 612 27.17 -29.26 -25.43
N ASP A 613 26.14 -30.11 -25.38
CA ASP A 613 24.80 -29.80 -25.86
C ASP A 613 23.91 -29.09 -24.82
N GLU A 614 24.32 -29.02 -23.55
CA GLU A 614 23.57 -28.32 -22.50
C GLU A 614 23.72 -26.77 -22.53
N GLU A 615 24.68 -26.21 -23.25
CA GLU A 615 24.85 -24.74 -23.41
C GLU A 615 23.68 -24.09 -24.19
N SER A 616 22.97 -24.88 -25.02
CA SER A 616 21.83 -24.44 -25.82
C SER A 616 20.57 -24.11 -25.00
N TYR A 617 20.40 -24.72 -23.82
CA TYR A 617 19.15 -24.64 -23.05
C TYR A 617 19.11 -23.51 -22.01
N PHE A 618 20.24 -22.86 -21.74
CA PHE A 618 20.36 -21.75 -20.79
C PHE A 618 20.88 -20.52 -21.51
N GLY A 619 20.03 -19.95 -22.37
CA GLY A 619 20.35 -18.87 -23.31
C GLY A 619 21.48 -17.94 -22.88
N GLU A 620 22.46 -17.82 -23.77
CA GLU A 620 23.56 -16.87 -23.66
C GLU A 620 23.01 -15.46 -23.43
N ALA A 621 23.41 -14.86 -22.32
CA ALA A 621 23.39 -13.40 -22.19
C ALA A 621 24.71 -12.91 -22.80
N ASP A 622 24.68 -12.57 -24.08
CA ASP A 622 25.78 -11.85 -24.70
C ASP A 622 25.87 -10.45 -24.06
N ASN A 623 26.81 -10.30 -23.14
CA ASN A 623 27.40 -9.03 -22.73
C ASN A 623 28.63 -9.29 -21.82
N SER A 624 29.71 -9.74 -22.45
CA SER A 624 31.03 -9.81 -21.83
C SER A 624 31.67 -8.41 -21.87
N LEU A 625 31.43 -7.59 -20.86
CA LEU A 625 32.31 -6.45 -20.57
C LEU A 625 33.60 -7.01 -19.98
N PHE A 626 34.66 -7.04 -20.79
CA PHE A 626 36.00 -7.37 -20.31
C PHE A 626 36.50 -6.23 -19.42
N VAL A 627 36.91 -6.59 -18.20
CA VAL A 627 37.60 -5.70 -17.26
C VAL A 627 39.01 -6.21 -17.06
N ASP A 628 39.96 -5.30 -16.86
CA ASP A 628 41.33 -5.66 -16.51
C ASP A 628 41.46 -6.09 -15.03
N GLN A 629 42.67 -6.47 -14.62
CA GLN A 629 42.98 -6.88 -13.24
C GLN A 629 42.69 -5.78 -12.18
N ASP A 630 42.52 -4.53 -12.60
CA ASP A 630 42.23 -3.39 -11.73
C ASP A 630 40.74 -2.96 -11.78
N GLY A 631 39.90 -3.68 -12.53
CA GLY A 631 38.45 -3.51 -12.55
C GLY A 631 37.94 -2.36 -13.42
N ASN A 632 38.73 -1.88 -14.39
CA ASN A 632 38.29 -0.86 -15.34
C ASN A 632 37.70 -1.49 -16.61
N PRO A 633 36.62 -0.93 -17.21
CA PRO A 633 36.03 -1.44 -18.46
C PRO A 633 36.94 -1.22 -19.68
N ILE A 634 37.10 -2.23 -20.52
CA ILE A 634 37.80 -2.13 -21.81
C ILE A 634 36.76 -2.03 -22.94
N GLU A 635 36.84 -1.00 -23.79
CA GLU A 635 35.97 -0.85 -24.97
C GLU A 635 36.38 -1.79 -26.11
N PRO A 636 35.45 -2.50 -26.79
CA PRO A 636 35.78 -3.33 -27.93
C PRO A 636 35.67 -2.55 -29.25
N GLY A 637 36.78 -2.43 -29.99
CA GLY A 637 36.73 -1.96 -31.37
C GLY A 637 38.09 -1.76 -32.05
N ALA A 638 38.57 -2.77 -32.77
CA ALA A 638 39.29 -2.58 -34.03
C ALA A 638 39.12 -3.85 -34.90
N ALA A 639 38.51 -3.67 -36.06
CA ALA A 639 38.20 -4.69 -37.05
C ALA A 639 39.47 -5.32 -37.66
N VAL A 640 39.42 -6.63 -37.90
CA VAL A 640 40.30 -7.33 -38.84
C VAL A 640 39.42 -8.16 -39.76
N GLU A 641 39.59 -7.97 -41.07
CA GLU A 641 38.83 -8.58 -42.16
C GLU A 641 38.95 -10.12 -42.19
N PRO A 642 37.91 -10.86 -42.62
CA PRO A 642 38.06 -12.26 -42.98
C PRO A 642 38.42 -12.42 -44.47
N SER A 643 39.54 -13.09 -44.72
CA SER A 643 39.96 -13.60 -46.03
C SER A 643 39.17 -14.85 -46.44
N GLU A 644 38.88 -14.96 -47.73
CA GLU A 644 38.23 -16.07 -48.44
C GLU A 644 38.97 -17.42 -48.30
N GLY A 645 38.23 -18.53 -48.38
CA GLY A 645 38.81 -19.87 -48.60
C GLY A 645 37.84 -21.05 -48.46
N ASP A 646 37.53 -21.66 -49.61
CA ASP A 646 37.09 -23.05 -49.87
C ASP A 646 35.61 -23.44 -49.77
N SER A 647 34.97 -23.41 -50.94
CA SER A 647 33.82 -24.25 -51.32
C SER A 647 34.30 -25.36 -52.26
N GLN A 648 33.99 -26.62 -51.94
CA GLN A 648 34.27 -27.79 -52.79
C GLN A 648 33.40 -27.79 -54.07
N VAL A 649 34.04 -28.03 -55.21
CA VAL A 649 33.43 -28.18 -56.55
C VAL A 649 33.92 -29.52 -57.12
N ASP A 650 33.02 -30.28 -57.76
CA ASP A 650 33.37 -31.52 -58.46
C ASP A 650 34.11 -31.24 -59.81
N PRO A 651 34.83 -32.23 -60.40
CA PRO A 651 35.86 -32.01 -61.42
C PRO A 651 35.38 -31.41 -62.76
N ASP A 652 34.07 -31.33 -63.01
CA ASP A 652 33.50 -30.76 -64.24
C ASP A 652 32.68 -29.47 -64.01
N GLY A 653 32.79 -28.85 -62.82
CA GLY A 653 32.43 -27.44 -62.63
C GLY A 653 30.94 -27.07 -62.69
N GLN A 654 30.02 -27.92 -62.21
CA GLN A 654 28.62 -27.54 -61.97
C GLN A 654 28.16 -27.75 -60.50
N PRO A 655 27.27 -26.89 -59.96
CA PRO A 655 26.75 -27.04 -58.60
C PRO A 655 25.76 -28.21 -58.48
N VAL A 656 25.90 -29.02 -57.44
CA VAL A 656 25.03 -30.17 -57.13
C VAL A 656 23.77 -29.71 -56.35
N PRO A 657 22.53 -29.99 -56.81
CA PRO A 657 21.33 -29.72 -56.02
C PRO A 657 21.03 -30.87 -55.03
N PRO A 658 20.48 -30.60 -53.83
CA PRO A 658 20.13 -31.65 -52.88
C PRO A 658 18.90 -32.43 -53.34
N THR A 659 19.03 -33.76 -53.39
CA THR A 659 17.97 -34.70 -53.73
C THR A 659 17.05 -34.96 -52.54
N SER A 660 15.76 -34.97 -52.84
CA SER A 660 14.63 -35.37 -52.01
C SER A 660 14.56 -36.88 -51.82
N GLY A 661 14.19 -37.35 -50.62
CA GLY A 661 13.66 -38.70 -50.45
C GLY A 661 13.41 -39.13 -49.00
N ALA A 662 12.18 -38.96 -48.52
CA ALA A 662 11.34 -39.98 -47.86
C ALA A 662 10.27 -39.34 -46.96
N ASN A 663 9.01 -39.51 -47.35
CA ASN A 663 7.84 -39.34 -46.48
C ASN A 663 7.31 -40.77 -46.20
N PRO A 664 6.81 -41.10 -45.00
CA PRO A 664 5.34 -41.06 -44.87
C PRO A 664 4.74 -40.79 -43.46
N ARG A 665 3.57 -40.12 -43.49
CA ARG A 665 2.29 -40.40 -42.77
C ARG A 665 1.93 -39.64 -41.47
N PRO A 666 0.60 -39.47 -41.22
CA PRO A 666 0.00 -38.22 -40.75
C PRO A 666 -0.16 -38.13 -39.22
N GLN A 667 -0.21 -36.89 -38.74
CA GLN A 667 -0.58 -36.53 -37.36
C GLN A 667 -1.99 -37.03 -37.01
N GLU A 668 -2.08 -38.01 -36.12
CA GLU A 668 -3.31 -38.35 -35.40
C GLU A 668 -3.63 -37.23 -34.41
N ARG A 669 -4.77 -36.56 -34.62
CA ARG A 669 -5.42 -35.73 -33.60
C ARG A 669 -5.96 -36.68 -32.53
N LEU A 670 -5.60 -36.45 -31.28
CA LEU A 670 -6.20 -37.13 -30.13
C LEU A 670 -7.72 -36.91 -30.14
N ASP A 671 -8.44 -38.03 -30.15
CA ASP A 671 -9.89 -38.14 -30.25
C ASP A 671 -10.56 -37.71 -28.93
N GLN A 672 -11.62 -36.92 -29.04
CA GLN A 672 -12.34 -36.31 -27.91
C GLN A 672 -13.09 -37.37 -27.08
N ASP A 673 -13.39 -38.52 -27.68
CA ASP A 673 -14.05 -39.66 -27.06
C ASP A 673 -13.17 -40.40 -26.01
N TRP A 674 -11.84 -40.24 -26.07
CA TRP A 674 -10.95 -40.78 -25.04
C TRP A 674 -10.96 -39.93 -23.76
N ILE A 675 -11.12 -38.62 -23.88
CA ILE A 675 -11.16 -37.68 -22.75
C ILE A 675 -12.43 -37.88 -21.90
N ASP A 676 -13.57 -38.18 -22.54
CA ASP A 676 -14.85 -38.39 -21.86
C ASP A 676 -14.93 -39.74 -21.13
N LYS A 677 -14.17 -40.76 -21.55
CA LYS A 677 -14.07 -42.05 -20.84
C LYS A 677 -13.20 -42.00 -19.58
N VAL A 678 -12.25 -41.07 -19.49
CA VAL A 678 -11.32 -40.95 -18.35
C VAL A 678 -11.88 -40.07 -17.24
N LEU A 679 -12.87 -39.23 -17.53
CA LEU A 679 -13.41 -38.23 -16.58
C LEU A 679 -14.67 -38.64 -15.80
N ASP A 680 -15.11 -39.90 -15.89
CA ASP A 680 -16.22 -40.54 -15.12
C ASP A 680 -17.23 -39.57 -14.48
N ARG A 681 -17.89 -38.76 -15.32
CA ARG A 681 -19.06 -37.96 -14.94
C ARG A 681 -20.32 -38.69 -15.37
N ASN A 682 -20.60 -39.82 -14.73
CA ASN A 682 -21.97 -40.36 -14.68
C ASN A 682 -22.09 -41.46 -13.62
N GLN A 683 -21.96 -41.10 -12.35
CA GLN A 683 -22.56 -41.89 -11.27
C GLN A 683 -23.29 -41.00 -10.26
N ALA A 684 -24.59 -41.25 -10.15
CA ALA A 684 -25.48 -40.71 -9.13
C ALA A 684 -25.09 -41.25 -7.73
N PRO A 685 -25.35 -40.50 -6.64
CA PRO A 685 -24.97 -40.93 -5.31
C PRO A 685 -25.87 -42.08 -4.79
N PRO A 686 -25.33 -43.00 -3.95
CA PRO A 686 -26.09 -44.13 -3.45
C PRO A 686 -27.09 -43.73 -2.34
N GLN A 687 -28.29 -44.34 -2.41
CA GLN A 687 -29.34 -44.28 -1.40
C GLN A 687 -28.91 -45.00 -0.10
N ARG A 688 -29.22 -44.41 1.06
CA ARG A 688 -29.02 -45.02 2.39
C ARG A 688 -30.27 -45.80 2.85
N PRO A 689 -30.14 -46.88 3.66
CA PRO A 689 -31.28 -47.68 4.10
C PRO A 689 -32.03 -47.07 5.30
N ASN A 690 -33.33 -47.34 5.35
CA ASN A 690 -34.30 -46.94 6.37
C ASN A 690 -34.12 -47.66 7.73
N SER A 691 -34.38 -46.96 8.85
CA SER A 691 -34.75 -47.53 10.17
C SER A 691 -35.40 -46.48 11.11
N ALA A 692 -36.75 -46.41 11.10
CA ALA A 692 -37.72 -46.29 12.22
C ALA A 692 -37.68 -45.12 13.27
N PRO A 693 -38.75 -44.84 14.08
CA PRO A 693 -39.45 -43.55 14.04
C PRO A 693 -39.63 -42.79 15.39
N GLY A 694 -39.88 -41.48 15.32
CA GLY A 694 -40.73 -40.76 16.28
C GLY A 694 -40.23 -39.43 16.89
N ARG A 695 -40.86 -38.31 16.49
CA ARG A 695 -41.50 -37.28 17.35
C ARG A 695 -41.96 -36.06 16.51
N PRO A 696 -43.06 -35.36 16.89
CA PRO A 696 -43.69 -34.35 16.05
C PRO A 696 -42.97 -32.99 16.09
N PRO A 697 -43.13 -32.13 15.06
CA PRO A 697 -42.37 -30.89 14.95
C PRO A 697 -42.97 -29.75 15.77
N ALA A 698 -42.09 -28.96 16.39
CA ALA A 698 -42.40 -27.63 16.92
C ALA A 698 -42.38 -26.60 15.80
N THR A 699 -43.34 -25.69 15.83
CA THR A 699 -43.61 -24.61 14.88
C THR A 699 -42.57 -23.49 14.95
N LEU A 700 -42.13 -22.99 13.78
CA LEU A 700 -41.39 -21.74 13.62
C LEU A 700 -42.23 -20.72 12.81
N PRO A 701 -42.10 -19.40 13.07
CA PRO A 701 -42.93 -18.34 12.51
C PRO A 701 -42.51 -17.91 11.08
N PRO A 702 -43.39 -17.22 10.33
CA PRO A 702 -43.22 -17.00 8.89
C PRO A 702 -42.22 -15.89 8.50
N GLU A 703 -41.55 -16.11 7.38
CA GLU A 703 -40.63 -15.22 6.67
C GLU A 703 -41.32 -13.99 6.04
N THR A 704 -40.66 -12.84 6.10
CA THR A 704 -40.97 -11.62 5.33
C THR A 704 -40.40 -11.67 3.91
N PRO A 705 -41.06 -11.07 2.88
CA PRO A 705 -40.65 -11.20 1.48
C PRO A 705 -39.43 -10.35 1.10
N ARG A 706 -38.56 -10.92 0.25
CA ARG A 706 -37.41 -10.25 -0.41
C ARG A 706 -37.86 -9.31 -1.54
N GLU A 707 -37.37 -8.08 -1.53
CA GLU A 707 -37.45 -7.14 -2.66
C GLU A 707 -36.45 -7.47 -3.78
N ARG A 708 -36.84 -7.13 -5.02
CA ARG A 708 -36.11 -7.36 -6.27
C ARG A 708 -34.96 -6.35 -6.48
N PRO A 709 -33.95 -6.66 -7.32
CA PRO A 709 -32.80 -5.80 -7.57
C PRO A 709 -33.16 -4.67 -8.56
N GLN A 710 -32.77 -3.43 -8.25
CA GLN A 710 -32.81 -2.30 -9.19
C GLN A 710 -31.48 -2.15 -9.94
N GLU A 711 -31.64 -1.87 -11.23
CA GLU A 711 -30.61 -1.68 -12.25
C GLU A 711 -29.67 -0.50 -11.99
N THR A 712 -28.42 -0.72 -12.36
CA THR A 712 -27.32 0.23 -12.47
C THR A 712 -27.58 1.35 -13.49
N ARG A 713 -27.28 2.60 -13.11
CA ARG A 713 -27.00 3.72 -14.02
C ARG A 713 -25.69 4.43 -13.63
N PRO A 714 -25.00 5.05 -14.60
CA PRO A 714 -23.58 5.41 -14.52
C PRO A 714 -23.37 6.75 -13.83
N ASN A 715 -22.30 6.87 -13.04
CA ASN A 715 -21.93 8.11 -12.37
C ASN A 715 -20.76 8.80 -13.07
N GLN A 716 -21.03 10.06 -13.42
CA GLN A 716 -20.08 11.18 -13.46
C GLN A 716 -19.66 11.58 -12.04
#